data_AF-A0A5J5AFA6-F1
#
_entry.id   AF-A0A5J5AFA6-F1
#
_cell.length_a   1.000
_cell.length_b   1.000
_cell.length_c   1.000
_cell.angle_alpha   90.00
_cell.angle_beta   90.00
_cell.angle_gamma   90.00
#
_symmetry.space_group_name_H-M   'P 1'
#
loop_
_entity.id
_entity.type
_entity.pdbx_description
1 polymer ?
#
loop_
_entity_poly.entity_id
_entity_poly.type
_entity_poly.pdbx_seq_one_letter_code
_entity_poly.pdbx_strand_id
1 'polypeptide(L)'
;MSTLSSSAHCRSYCSSSSTYSNSSSVYGHHQRLAISSIRPKRFVPKEASLQFKRNSYSNVVRMQDGAVAATVTAVENETPLKKLKDGLLSVTSPEELKDAADFDINKDKSTVTITVVGASGDLAKKKIFPALFALYYEDCLPEHFTIFGYARSKMTDAELRNMVSRTLTCRIDKRENCGEKMDQFLKRCFYHSGQYDSPDNFAELDMKLREHEGGRVSNRLFYLSIPPNIFIDAVRCASLSSSSTNGWTRVIVEKPFGRDSESSAALTKALKQYLEEDQIFRIDHYLGKELVENLSVLRFSNLIFEPLWSRQYIRNVQLIFSEDFGTEGRGGYFDNYGIIRDIMQNHLLQILALFAMETPVSLDAEDIRNEKVKVLRSMRPIQLENVVIGQYKSHTKGGVTYPAYTDDKTVPNDSLTPTFAAAALFIDNARWDGVPFLLKAGKALHNKRAEIRVQFRHVPGNLYNRNIGTDLDRATNELVIRVQPDEAIYLKINNKVPGLGMRLDRSNLNLHYAARYSKEIPDAYERLLLDAIEGERRLFIRSDELDAAWALFTPVLKELEEKKVIPEYYPYGSRGPVGSHYLAAKYNVRWGDLGVDRCFFFHENMEGKVVLITGAASGIGEQMAYEYAKKGACLVIVDKRGDKLQNVVERAGELGSPGVLPVCADVSKVDDCKRFVDEAINHFGRLDHLVNNAGIISACLIEDITDVTEAAPMMDINFWGSVYSTHFAIPHLKKTKGKIVVISSASAILHPPRLGFYIASKSALKSFYETLRVELAPQIKITIATPGFIDTDMTRGKKYLEMKAIIKQNPELIRKQVVHIFPLMSSKSCAKSIVDSVRRGERYVTEPKWYRVFFMLQTLCPEFIEWYYHTFYFTKRRTSHHSHSESQMIASIPFPSSQTKAD
;
A
#
# COMPACT_ATOMS: atom_id res chain seq x y z
N MET A 1 -38.07 -12.30 -30.54
CA MET A 1 -38.77 -13.13 -31.54
C MET A 1 -38.04 -13.01 -32.86
N SER A 2 -37.89 -14.14 -33.52
CA SER A 2 -36.91 -14.52 -34.53
C SER A 2 -37.23 -14.05 -35.96
N THR A 3 -36.19 -13.76 -36.74
CA THR A 3 -36.09 -14.01 -38.20
C THR A 3 -34.59 -13.95 -38.56
N LEU A 4 -34.05 -15.06 -39.12
CA LEU A 4 -33.56 -15.20 -40.51
C LEU A 4 -32.23 -14.47 -40.78
N SER A 5 -31.25 -14.93 -41.56
CA SER A 5 -30.93 -16.19 -42.25
C SER A 5 -29.61 -15.92 -43.02
N SER A 6 -28.78 -16.95 -43.24
CA SER A 6 -28.04 -17.26 -44.49
C SER A 6 -27.10 -16.17 -45.08
N SER A 7 -25.77 -16.35 -45.15
CA SER A 7 -24.97 -17.25 -46.00
C SER A 7 -24.29 -16.50 -47.17
N ALA A 8 -23.01 -16.84 -47.34
CA ALA A 8 -22.28 -16.96 -48.60
C ALA A 8 -21.68 -15.71 -49.31
N HIS A 9 -20.47 -15.99 -49.80
CA HIS A 9 -19.72 -15.37 -50.90
C HIS A 9 -18.99 -14.04 -50.63
N CYS A 10 -17.87 -13.74 -51.27
CA CYS A 10 -16.76 -14.46 -51.93
C CYS A 10 -15.92 -13.33 -52.58
N ARG A 11 -14.64 -13.59 -52.86
CA ARG A 11 -13.77 -12.86 -53.81
C ARG A 11 -13.30 -11.46 -53.41
N SER A 12 -12.15 -10.95 -53.84
CA SER A 12 -10.88 -11.45 -54.38
C SER A 12 -10.06 -10.20 -54.74
N TYR A 13 -8.82 -10.42 -55.19
CA TYR A 13 -7.83 -9.51 -55.81
C TYR A 13 -6.75 -9.02 -54.84
N CYS A 14 -5.51 -9.56 -54.92
CA CYS A 14 -4.46 -9.25 -55.94
C CYS A 14 -4.13 -7.75 -55.90
N SER A 15 -2.90 -7.27 -55.95
CA SER A 15 -1.54 -7.76 -56.18
C SER A 15 -0.79 -6.48 -56.55
N SER A 16 0.40 -6.21 -56.03
CA SER A 16 1.44 -5.52 -56.81
C SER A 16 2.72 -5.43 -55.99
N SER A 17 3.67 -6.29 -56.37
CA SER A 17 5.10 -6.05 -56.30
C SER A 17 5.48 -4.76 -57.04
N SER A 18 6.47 -4.04 -56.51
CA SER A 18 7.41 -3.28 -57.32
C SER A 18 8.82 -3.47 -56.77
N THR A 19 9.75 -3.50 -57.71
CA THR A 19 11.06 -4.14 -57.68
C THR A 19 12.10 -3.09 -58.11
N TYR A 20 13.34 -3.25 -57.64
CA TYR A 20 14.58 -2.55 -58.08
C TYR A 20 14.65 -1.04 -57.73
N SER A 21 15.80 -0.44 -57.40
CA SER A 21 17.15 -0.62 -57.95
C SER A 21 18.27 -0.09 -57.03
N ASN A 22 19.46 -0.68 -57.23
CA ASN A 22 20.78 -0.39 -56.67
C ASN A 22 21.38 0.99 -56.99
N SER A 23 22.30 1.46 -56.13
CA SER A 23 23.65 2.00 -56.46
C SER A 23 24.46 2.18 -55.15
N SER A 24 25.45 1.33 -54.83
CA SER A 24 26.93 1.45 -55.06
C SER A 24 27.55 2.76 -54.52
N SER A 25 28.46 2.77 -53.53
CA SER A 25 29.88 2.34 -53.55
C SER A 25 30.46 2.45 -52.11
N VAL A 26 31.17 1.47 -51.50
CA VAL A 26 32.54 0.92 -51.67
C VAL A 26 33.69 1.89 -51.29
N TYR A 27 34.37 1.64 -50.16
CA TYR A 27 35.81 1.34 -49.99
C TYR A 27 36.16 1.26 -48.48
N GLY A 28 36.53 0.09 -47.94
CA GLY A 28 37.92 -0.28 -47.54
C GLY A 28 38.02 -0.28 -46.00
N HIS A 29 38.66 -1.19 -45.25
CA HIS A 29 39.66 -2.22 -45.50
C HIS A 29 39.53 -3.29 -44.40
N HIS A 30 39.66 -4.57 -44.76
CA HIS A 30 39.85 -5.67 -43.82
C HIS A 30 41.32 -5.72 -43.36
N GLN A 31 41.54 -5.85 -42.05
CA GLN A 31 42.73 -6.53 -41.51
C GLN A 31 42.31 -7.47 -40.37
N ARG A 32 42.55 -8.76 -40.60
CA ARG A 32 42.50 -9.82 -39.59
C ARG A 32 43.82 -9.79 -38.82
N LEU A 33 43.76 -9.84 -37.49
CA LEU A 33 44.83 -10.38 -36.66
C LEU A 33 44.22 -11.26 -35.57
N ALA A 34 44.82 -12.43 -35.38
CA ALA A 34 44.43 -13.47 -34.46
C ALA A 34 45.39 -13.51 -33.26
N ILE A 35 44.82 -13.83 -32.10
CA ILE A 35 45.41 -14.52 -30.93
C ILE A 35 46.54 -13.80 -30.15
N SER A 36 46.24 -13.46 -28.89
CA SER A 36 47.04 -13.94 -27.75
C SER A 36 46.22 -13.95 -26.46
N SER A 37 46.10 -15.13 -25.86
CA SER A 37 45.52 -15.38 -24.55
C SER A 37 46.43 -14.90 -23.42
N ILE A 38 45.91 -14.11 -22.48
CA ILE A 38 46.55 -13.87 -21.18
C ILE A 38 45.51 -14.08 -20.07
N ARG A 39 45.71 -15.14 -19.29
CA ARG A 39 44.99 -15.39 -18.01
C ARG A 39 45.58 -14.49 -16.92
N PRO A 40 44.75 -13.94 -16.01
CA PRO A 40 45.18 -13.65 -14.66
C PRO A 40 44.59 -14.64 -13.63
N LYS A 41 45.34 -14.77 -12.55
CA LYS A 41 45.32 -15.80 -11.51
C LYS A 41 44.09 -15.74 -10.60
N ARG A 42 43.65 -16.93 -10.15
CA ARG A 42 42.78 -17.16 -9.00
C ARG A 42 43.36 -16.53 -7.74
N PHE A 43 42.56 -15.74 -7.03
CA PHE A 43 42.75 -15.46 -5.60
C PHE A 43 41.55 -16.04 -4.83
N VAL A 44 41.87 -16.82 -3.79
CA VAL A 44 40.93 -17.44 -2.86
C VAL A 44 40.81 -16.51 -1.64
N PRO A 45 39.62 -16.18 -1.12
CA PRO A 45 39.50 -15.56 0.19
C PRO A 45 39.36 -16.63 1.29
N LYS A 46 40.19 -16.50 2.32
CA LYS A 46 40.08 -17.20 3.61
C LYS A 46 38.88 -16.67 4.40
N GLU A 47 38.19 -17.59 5.07
CA GLU A 47 37.20 -17.32 6.11
C GLU A 47 37.85 -16.65 7.33
N ALA A 48 37.18 -15.64 7.88
CA ALA A 48 37.38 -15.19 9.25
C ALA A 48 36.02 -14.79 9.85
N SER A 49 35.53 -15.65 10.74
CA SER A 49 34.41 -15.42 11.65
C SER A 49 34.80 -14.40 12.72
N LEU A 50 33.96 -13.40 13.01
CA LEU A 50 34.01 -12.67 14.28
C LEU A 50 32.63 -12.15 14.71
N GLN A 51 32.42 -12.25 16.02
CA GLN A 51 31.18 -12.12 16.76
C GLN A 51 30.63 -10.69 16.83
N PHE A 52 29.30 -10.54 16.79
CA PHE A 52 28.62 -9.28 17.05
C PHE A 52 28.55 -8.99 18.57
N LYS A 53 29.16 -7.88 19.00
CA LYS A 53 28.81 -7.18 20.25
C LYS A 53 28.32 -5.77 19.92
N ARG A 54 27.17 -5.41 20.49
CA ARG A 54 26.60 -4.06 20.51
C ARG A 54 27.57 -3.07 21.19
N ASN A 55 27.82 -1.93 20.58
CA ASN A 55 27.42 -0.63 21.14
C ASN A 55 27.62 0.53 20.16
N SER A 56 26.75 1.51 20.38
CA SER A 56 26.67 2.88 19.87
C SER A 56 28.01 3.57 19.62
N TYR A 57 28.12 4.39 18.58
CA TYR A 57 28.55 5.79 18.66
C TYR A 57 28.23 6.57 17.37
N SER A 58 27.86 7.83 17.59
CA SER A 58 27.92 8.98 16.72
C SER A 58 29.32 9.22 16.14
N ASN A 59 29.43 9.64 14.87
CA ASN A 59 29.97 10.94 14.47
C ASN A 59 30.31 11.01 12.96
N VAL A 60 29.71 12.04 12.34
CA VAL A 60 30.37 13.12 11.59
C VAL A 60 31.52 12.76 10.64
N VAL A 61 31.21 13.00 9.36
CA VAL A 61 32.09 13.04 8.19
C VAL A 61 32.98 14.28 8.24
N ARG A 62 34.28 14.13 7.93
CA ARG A 62 35.13 15.21 7.41
C ARG A 62 35.47 14.90 5.95
N MET A 63 35.05 15.77 5.05
CA MET A 63 35.53 15.85 3.67
C MET A 63 36.76 16.76 3.61
N GLN A 64 37.66 16.49 2.66
CA GLN A 64 38.31 17.57 1.91
C GLN A 64 38.80 17.04 0.53
N ASP A 65 38.43 17.80 -0.50
CA ASP A 65 38.95 17.83 -1.88
C ASP A 65 40.48 18.14 -1.90
N GLY A 66 41.29 17.97 -2.94
CA GLY A 66 41.07 17.88 -4.38
C GLY A 66 42.42 17.82 -5.13
N ALA A 67 42.38 18.12 -6.42
CA ALA A 67 43.31 17.75 -7.51
C ALA A 67 44.75 18.33 -7.54
N VAL A 68 45.64 17.52 -8.15
CA VAL A 68 46.73 17.78 -9.15
C VAL A 68 47.48 19.13 -9.16
N ALA A 69 48.81 19.13 -8.94
CA ALA A 69 49.87 19.53 -9.92
C ALA A 69 51.28 19.74 -9.30
N ALA A 70 52.29 19.21 -10.01
CA ALA A 70 53.66 19.68 -10.26
C ALA A 70 54.68 20.01 -9.11
N THR A 71 55.71 19.15 -9.05
CA THR A 71 57.18 19.35 -8.87
C THR A 71 57.75 20.74 -8.51
N VAL A 72 58.64 20.81 -7.50
CA VAL A 72 60.12 20.93 -7.60
C VAL A 72 60.77 21.26 -6.22
N THR A 73 61.77 20.43 -5.85
CA THR A 73 62.94 20.54 -4.94
C THR A 73 63.00 21.34 -3.62
N ALA A 74 63.76 20.73 -2.70
CA ALA A 74 64.09 21.08 -1.32
C ALA A 74 65.13 22.21 -1.14
N VAL A 75 65.23 22.76 0.08
CA VAL A 75 66.39 22.66 1.02
C VAL A 75 66.31 23.76 2.11
N GLU A 76 66.25 23.31 3.37
CA GLU A 76 66.91 23.77 4.61
C GLU A 76 67.05 25.27 4.97
N ASN A 77 66.47 25.69 6.11
CA ASN A 77 67.14 25.80 7.43
C ASN A 77 66.51 26.86 8.37
N GLU A 78 66.24 26.38 9.59
CA GLU A 78 66.31 27.01 10.92
C GLU A 78 66.07 28.52 11.14
N THR A 79 64.93 28.81 11.80
CA THR A 79 64.71 29.62 13.04
C THR A 79 65.76 30.65 13.52
N PRO A 80 65.36 31.83 14.08
CA PRO A 80 64.67 31.83 15.38
C PRO A 80 63.54 32.86 15.60
N LEU A 81 62.44 32.32 16.14
CA LEU A 81 61.44 33.02 16.95
C LEU A 81 62.11 33.71 18.16
N LYS A 82 62.00 35.04 18.24
CA LYS A 82 61.54 35.83 19.40
C LYS A 82 61.80 37.33 19.19
N LYS A 83 60.78 38.06 18.72
CA LYS A 83 60.36 39.39 19.22
C LYS A 83 59.17 39.89 18.39
N LEU A 84 57.99 39.44 18.79
CA LEU A 84 56.76 40.24 18.88
C LEU A 84 55.74 39.36 19.64
N LYS A 85 56.08 39.16 20.92
CA LYS A 85 55.07 39.13 21.97
C LYS A 85 54.55 40.56 22.03
N ASP A 86 53.41 40.80 21.41
CA ASP A 86 52.36 41.71 21.83
C ASP A 86 51.21 41.52 20.86
N GLY A 87 50.13 40.92 21.36
CA GLY A 87 48.88 40.74 20.61
C GLY A 87 48.53 39.30 20.22
N LEU A 88 48.60 38.32 21.13
CA LEU A 88 47.62 37.23 21.18
C LEU A 88 47.75 36.44 22.50
N LEU A 89 46.70 36.53 23.33
CA LEU A 89 46.17 35.55 24.30
C LEU A 89 45.51 36.31 25.47
N SER A 90 44.25 36.68 25.29
CA SER A 90 43.27 36.56 26.37
C SER A 90 42.23 35.58 25.87
N VAL A 91 42.26 34.39 26.47
CA VAL A 91 41.19 33.39 26.42
C VAL A 91 39.93 34.07 26.96
N THR A 92 38.98 34.37 26.10
CA THR A 92 37.63 34.74 26.52
C THR A 92 36.95 33.50 27.09
N SER A 93 36.32 33.69 28.24
CA SER A 93 35.68 32.65 29.04
C SER A 93 34.52 31.98 28.27
N PRO A 94 34.01 30.82 28.74
CA PRO A 94 32.90 30.10 28.12
C PRO A 94 31.55 30.85 28.07
N GLU A 95 31.53 32.16 28.27
CA GLU A 95 30.32 32.98 28.32
C GLU A 95 30.02 33.72 27.00
N GLU A 96 30.95 33.82 26.05
CA GLU A 96 30.75 34.57 24.79
C GLU A 96 30.54 33.69 23.54
N LEU A 97 30.45 32.37 23.69
CA LEU A 97 29.96 31.44 22.63
C LEU A 97 28.44 31.21 22.71
N LYS A 98 27.72 32.05 23.46
CA LYS A 98 26.25 32.04 23.56
C LYS A 98 25.55 32.88 22.49
N ASP A 99 26.25 33.74 21.76
CA ASP A 99 25.59 34.71 20.86
C ASP A 99 25.34 34.22 19.42
N ALA A 100 25.68 32.96 19.11
CA ALA A 100 25.21 32.25 17.90
C ALA A 100 24.21 31.12 18.21
N ALA A 101 23.78 31.04 19.47
CA ALA A 101 22.74 30.13 19.98
C ALA A 101 21.52 30.90 20.50
N ASP A 102 21.33 32.15 20.05
CA ASP A 102 20.31 33.06 20.57
C ASP A 102 18.95 33.00 19.84
N PHE A 103 18.71 31.92 19.07
CA PHE A 103 17.40 31.64 18.45
C PHE A 103 16.52 30.64 19.22
N ASP A 104 16.94 30.13 20.39
CA ASP A 104 16.15 29.14 21.16
C ASP A 104 15.97 29.49 22.65
N ILE A 105 16.18 30.77 23.05
CA ILE A 105 15.88 31.25 24.42
C ILE A 105 14.43 31.76 24.57
N ASN A 106 13.65 31.83 23.48
CA ASN A 106 12.28 32.38 23.47
C ASN A 106 11.13 31.37 23.46
N LYS A 107 11.39 30.05 23.41
CA LYS A 107 10.31 29.05 23.41
C LYS A 107 9.42 29.13 24.67
N ASP A 108 10.01 29.47 25.81
CA ASP A 108 9.31 29.58 27.10
C ASP A 108 8.46 30.87 27.23
N LYS A 109 8.58 31.80 26.28
CA LYS A 109 7.92 33.12 26.33
C LYS A 109 6.90 33.39 25.22
N SER A 110 6.76 32.46 24.26
CA SER A 110 5.81 32.62 23.15
C SER A 110 4.62 31.67 23.28
N THR A 111 3.47 32.07 22.74
CA THR A 111 2.25 31.25 22.70
C THR A 111 1.68 31.26 21.30
N VAL A 112 1.05 30.15 20.88
CA VAL A 112 0.35 30.06 19.60
C VAL A 112 -1.16 30.04 19.81
N THR A 113 -1.84 31.03 19.25
CA THR A 113 -3.30 31.13 19.23
C THR A 113 -3.80 30.74 17.85
N ILE A 114 -4.57 29.65 17.76
CA ILE A 114 -5.12 29.14 16.49
C ILE A 114 -6.61 29.46 16.43
N THR A 115 -7.01 30.33 15.52
CA THR A 115 -8.41 30.70 15.30
C THR A 115 -8.96 29.96 14.08
N VAL A 116 -9.88 29.01 14.30
CA VAL A 116 -10.62 28.31 13.25
C VAL A 116 -11.86 29.11 12.90
N VAL A 117 -11.75 29.96 11.87
CA VAL A 117 -12.85 30.74 11.32
C VAL A 117 -13.76 29.81 10.52
N GLY A 118 -15.05 29.77 10.83
CA GLY A 118 -15.98 28.76 10.32
C GLY A 118 -15.99 27.46 11.14
N ALA A 119 -15.67 27.52 12.44
CA ALA A 119 -15.59 26.34 13.31
C ALA A 119 -16.85 25.46 13.37
N SER A 120 -18.03 26.01 13.08
CA SER A 120 -19.28 25.24 13.02
C SER A 120 -19.47 24.47 11.71
N GLY A 121 -18.54 24.60 10.75
CA GLY A 121 -18.57 23.97 9.43
C GLY A 121 -18.09 22.51 9.39
N ASP A 122 -18.34 21.85 8.26
CA ASP A 122 -18.03 20.43 8.06
C ASP A 122 -16.53 20.13 8.00
N LEU A 123 -15.75 20.99 7.33
CA LEU A 123 -14.30 20.84 7.20
C LEU A 123 -13.61 20.97 8.56
N ALA A 124 -13.96 22.01 9.34
CA ALA A 124 -13.46 22.22 10.69
C ALA A 124 -13.63 20.97 11.56
N LYS A 125 -14.86 20.42 11.62
CA LYS A 125 -15.21 19.24 12.43
C LYS A 125 -14.51 17.97 11.97
N LYS A 126 -14.52 17.69 10.67
CA LYS A 126 -14.07 16.40 10.13
C LYS A 126 -12.56 16.33 9.88
N LYS A 127 -11.88 17.47 9.76
CA LYS A 127 -10.46 17.55 9.38
C LYS A 127 -9.61 18.42 10.30
N ILE A 128 -10.00 19.68 10.55
CA ILE A 128 -9.09 20.64 11.20
C ILE A 128 -8.92 20.35 12.70
N PHE A 129 -10.01 20.23 13.46
CA PHE A 129 -9.90 19.88 14.88
C PHE A 129 -9.29 18.49 15.11
N PRO A 130 -9.66 17.44 14.34
CA PRO A 130 -8.96 16.15 14.41
C PRO A 130 -7.45 16.24 14.13
N ALA A 131 -7.04 17.03 13.14
CA ALA A 131 -5.62 17.22 12.83
C ALA A 131 -4.86 17.97 13.94
N LEU A 132 -5.45 19.03 14.51
CA LEU A 132 -4.88 19.72 15.66
C LEU A 132 -4.77 18.81 16.89
N PHE A 133 -5.76 17.95 17.10
CA PHE A 133 -5.71 16.96 18.18
C PHE A 133 -4.62 15.91 17.95
N ALA A 134 -4.44 15.43 16.72
CA ALA A 134 -3.36 14.52 16.37
C ALA A 134 -1.98 15.13 16.65
N LEU A 135 -1.75 16.37 16.21
CA LEU A 135 -0.52 17.12 16.50
C LEU A 135 -0.29 17.33 18.00
N TYR A 136 -1.34 17.62 18.76
CA TYR A 136 -1.25 17.70 20.22
C TYR A 136 -0.92 16.34 20.85
N TYR A 137 -1.55 15.27 20.36
CA TYR A 137 -1.37 13.93 20.88
C TYR A 137 0.05 13.41 20.69
N GLU A 138 0.70 13.77 19.59
CA GLU A 138 2.10 13.46 19.27
C GLU A 138 3.10 14.46 19.87
N ASP A 139 2.63 15.43 20.68
CA ASP A 139 3.45 16.47 21.30
C ASP A 139 4.21 17.34 20.27
N CYS A 140 3.61 17.56 19.09
CA CYS A 140 4.13 18.41 18.01
C CYS A 140 3.66 19.87 18.07
N LEU A 141 2.62 20.17 18.87
CA LEU A 141 2.23 21.56 19.11
C LEU A 141 3.14 22.21 20.17
N PRO A 142 3.36 23.55 20.11
CA PRO A 142 4.09 24.27 21.15
C PRO A 142 3.48 24.07 22.54
N GLU A 143 4.28 24.17 23.59
CA GLU A 143 3.83 23.97 24.98
C GLU A 143 2.68 24.91 25.37
N HIS A 144 2.77 26.17 24.93
CA HIS A 144 1.75 27.18 25.13
C HIS A 144 0.96 27.39 23.83
N PHE A 145 -0.24 26.81 23.79
CA PHE A 145 -1.18 27.06 22.70
C PHE A 145 -2.63 27.07 23.18
N THR A 146 -3.45 27.79 22.42
CA THR A 146 -4.89 27.94 22.63
C THR A 146 -5.62 27.88 21.28
N ILE A 147 -6.80 27.26 21.23
CA ILE A 147 -7.61 27.14 20.02
C ILE A 147 -8.93 27.88 20.20
N PHE A 148 -9.26 28.78 19.28
CA PHE A 148 -10.53 29.50 19.23
C PHE A 148 -11.34 29.08 18.00
N GLY A 149 -12.56 28.59 18.23
CA GLY A 149 -13.57 28.50 17.18
C GLY A 149 -14.27 29.84 17.00
N TYR A 150 -14.41 30.29 15.76
CA TYR A 150 -15.15 31.52 15.43
C TYR A 150 -16.20 31.27 14.34
N ALA A 151 -17.48 31.53 14.61
CA ALA A 151 -18.52 31.50 13.60
C ALA A 151 -19.78 32.29 14.00
N ARG A 152 -20.69 32.50 13.05
CA ARG A 152 -21.98 33.20 13.28
C ARG A 152 -22.91 32.47 14.25
N SER A 153 -22.79 31.14 14.33
CA SER A 153 -23.60 30.30 15.21
C SER A 153 -23.35 30.69 16.67
N LYS A 154 -24.41 30.97 17.43
CA LYS A 154 -24.28 31.17 18.88
C LYS A 154 -24.02 29.83 19.53
N MET A 155 -22.84 29.68 20.12
CA MET A 155 -22.42 28.47 20.85
C MET A 155 -21.59 28.88 22.06
N THR A 156 -21.63 28.05 23.09
CA THR A 156 -20.74 28.13 24.26
C THR A 156 -19.48 27.29 24.06
N ASP A 157 -18.45 27.52 24.87
CA ASP A 157 -17.24 26.69 24.87
C ASP A 157 -17.57 25.21 25.09
N ALA A 158 -18.53 24.91 25.99
CA ALA A 158 -18.97 23.55 26.28
C ALA A 158 -19.61 22.87 25.07
N GLU A 159 -20.43 23.60 24.30
CA GLU A 159 -21.06 23.08 23.08
C GLU A 159 -20.02 22.86 21.97
N LEU A 160 -19.03 23.74 21.82
CA LEU A 160 -17.91 23.52 20.90
C LEU A 160 -17.15 22.25 21.28
N ARG A 161 -16.78 22.10 22.56
CA ARG A 161 -16.02 20.93 23.05
C ARG A 161 -16.79 19.62 22.82
N ASN A 162 -18.09 19.59 23.07
CA ASN A 162 -18.94 18.42 22.81
C ASN A 162 -19.06 18.12 21.30
N MET A 163 -19.13 19.16 20.47
CA MET A 163 -19.14 18.98 19.01
C MET A 163 -17.83 18.38 18.50
N VAL A 164 -16.70 18.92 18.96
CA VAL A 164 -15.36 18.47 18.55
C VAL A 164 -15.08 17.06 19.07
N SER A 165 -15.38 16.76 20.34
CA SER A 165 -15.09 15.46 20.96
C SER A 165 -15.69 14.28 20.21
N ARG A 166 -16.87 14.45 19.59
CA ARG A 166 -17.53 13.41 18.76
C ARG A 166 -16.77 13.04 17.49
N THR A 167 -15.87 13.90 17.04
CA THR A 167 -15.09 13.73 15.81
C THR A 167 -13.63 13.38 16.07
N LEU A 168 -13.15 13.57 17.30
CA LEU A 168 -11.79 13.16 17.68
C LEU A 168 -11.71 11.64 17.76
N THR A 169 -10.65 11.08 17.20
CA THR A 169 -10.39 9.64 17.24
C THR A 169 -9.01 9.38 17.80
N CYS A 170 -8.87 8.36 18.66
CA CYS A 170 -7.59 7.89 19.17
C CYS A 170 -6.87 7.03 18.12
N ARG A 171 -6.63 7.61 16.94
CA ARG A 171 -6.15 6.88 15.76
C ARG A 171 -4.70 6.41 15.92
N ILE A 172 -3.87 7.20 16.59
CA ILE A 172 -2.40 7.13 16.52
C ILE A 172 -1.76 6.08 17.44
N ASP A 173 -2.43 5.54 18.46
CA ASP A 173 -2.07 4.28 19.13
C ASP A 173 -3.06 4.00 20.27
N LYS A 174 -3.22 2.73 20.66
CA LYS A 174 -3.84 2.34 21.94
C LYS A 174 -2.93 2.67 23.14
N ARG A 175 -2.30 3.85 23.18
CA ARG A 175 -1.57 4.24 24.41
C ARG A 175 -2.59 4.43 25.53
N GLU A 176 -2.22 3.95 26.70
CA GLU A 176 -2.88 4.29 27.95
C GLU A 176 -2.97 5.84 28.00
N ASN A 177 -4.16 6.39 28.31
CA ASN A 177 -4.44 7.83 28.51
C ASN A 177 -4.92 8.67 27.30
N CYS A 178 -5.44 8.09 26.21
CA CYS A 178 -6.06 8.92 25.15
C CYS A 178 -7.23 9.80 25.65
N GLY A 179 -8.07 9.28 26.55
CA GLY A 179 -9.16 10.06 27.15
C GLY A 179 -8.66 11.30 27.89
N GLU A 180 -7.61 11.16 28.69
CA GLU A 180 -7.02 12.27 29.44
C GLU A 180 -6.39 13.32 28.52
N LYS A 181 -5.62 12.90 27.51
CA LYS A 181 -5.07 13.84 26.50
C LYS A 181 -6.20 14.55 25.75
N MET A 182 -7.29 13.86 25.41
CA MET A 182 -8.45 14.48 24.77
C MET A 182 -9.09 15.55 25.68
N ASP A 183 -9.28 15.25 26.96
CA ASP A 183 -9.83 16.23 27.91
C ASP A 183 -8.92 17.44 28.10
N GLN A 184 -7.61 17.23 28.15
CA GLN A 184 -6.62 18.32 28.23
C GLN A 184 -6.62 19.19 26.96
N PHE A 185 -6.73 18.58 25.78
CA PHE A 185 -6.88 19.30 24.52
C PHE A 185 -8.16 20.13 24.47
N LEU A 186 -9.29 19.54 24.85
CA LEU A 186 -10.60 20.21 24.83
C LEU A 186 -10.65 21.39 25.81
N LYS A 187 -9.94 21.32 26.95
CA LYS A 187 -9.80 22.45 27.89
C LYS A 187 -9.11 23.67 27.26
N ARG A 188 -8.34 23.50 26.19
CA ARG A 188 -7.67 24.56 25.43
C ARG A 188 -8.50 25.09 24.26
N CYS A 189 -9.70 24.53 24.05
CA CYS A 189 -10.62 24.95 23.00
C CYS A 189 -11.68 25.90 23.57
N PHE A 190 -11.79 27.09 22.96
CA PHE A 190 -12.71 28.16 23.31
C PHE A 190 -13.51 28.60 22.07
N TYR A 191 -14.61 29.31 22.28
CA TYR A 191 -15.49 29.74 21.20
C TYR A 191 -15.86 31.22 21.34
N HIS A 192 -15.98 31.88 20.19
CA HIS A 192 -16.55 33.22 20.11
C HIS A 192 -17.47 33.33 18.89
N SER A 193 -18.67 33.86 19.11
CA SER A 193 -19.65 34.07 18.06
C SER A 193 -19.56 35.48 17.50
N GLY A 194 -19.48 35.64 16.19
CA GLY A 194 -19.43 36.95 15.54
C GLY A 194 -19.68 36.88 14.04
N GLN A 195 -19.91 38.05 13.43
CA GLN A 195 -20.04 38.20 11.98
C GLN A 195 -18.66 38.35 11.33
N TYR A 196 -18.48 37.71 10.17
CA TYR A 196 -17.19 37.65 9.47
C TYR A 196 -16.75 39.00 8.87
N ASP A 197 -17.66 39.94 8.69
CA ASP A 197 -17.47 41.25 8.06
C ASP A 197 -17.45 42.42 9.07
N SER A 198 -17.55 42.13 10.37
CA SER A 198 -17.66 43.13 11.42
C SER A 198 -16.32 43.31 12.17
N PRO A 199 -15.65 44.47 12.02
CA PRO A 199 -14.43 44.79 12.77
C PRO A 199 -14.64 44.77 14.29
N ASP A 200 -15.80 45.20 14.77
CA ASP A 200 -16.13 45.21 16.20
C ASP A 200 -16.14 43.80 16.80
N ASN A 201 -16.77 42.83 16.11
CA ASN A 201 -16.76 41.44 16.55
C ASN A 201 -15.34 40.82 16.52
N PHE A 202 -14.46 41.27 15.61
CA PHE A 202 -13.06 40.84 15.62
C PHE A 202 -12.23 41.54 16.70
N ALA A 203 -12.60 42.76 17.11
CA ALA A 203 -12.01 43.42 18.27
C ALA A 203 -12.42 42.72 19.58
N GLU A 204 -13.68 42.28 19.69
CA GLU A 204 -14.14 41.43 20.79
C GLU A 204 -13.39 40.08 20.83
N LEU A 205 -13.15 39.48 19.66
CA LEU A 205 -12.29 38.30 19.56
C LEU A 205 -10.87 38.60 20.07
N ASP A 206 -10.24 39.68 19.61
CA ASP A 206 -8.89 40.08 20.02
C ASP A 206 -8.77 40.24 21.53
N MET A 207 -9.76 40.86 22.19
CA MET A 207 -9.80 40.95 23.65
C MET A 207 -9.69 39.57 24.30
N LYS A 208 -10.49 38.60 23.85
CA LYS A 208 -10.42 37.21 24.34
C LYS A 208 -9.10 36.54 24.03
N LEU A 209 -8.52 36.77 22.84
CA LEU A 209 -7.22 36.20 22.49
C LEU A 209 -6.16 36.70 23.49
N ARG A 210 -6.12 38.01 23.76
CA ARG A 210 -5.16 38.63 24.68
C ARG A 210 -5.28 38.12 26.12
N GLU A 211 -6.52 37.92 26.60
CA GLU A 211 -6.78 37.34 27.93
C GLU A 211 -6.08 35.98 28.10
N HIS A 212 -6.15 35.13 27.07
CA HIS A 212 -5.53 33.80 27.10
C HIS A 212 -4.03 33.80 26.78
N GLU A 213 -3.53 34.80 26.04
CA GLU A 213 -2.12 34.94 25.71
C GLU A 213 -1.29 35.37 26.95
N GLY A 214 -1.90 36.11 27.87
CA GLY A 214 -1.32 36.42 29.19
C GLY A 214 -0.02 37.22 29.13
N GLY A 215 0.12 38.11 28.14
CA GLY A 215 1.28 38.99 27.97
C GLY A 215 2.51 38.33 27.32
N ARG A 216 2.42 37.07 26.89
CA ARG A 216 3.46 36.38 26.11
C ARG A 216 3.61 36.99 24.71
N VAL A 217 4.67 36.60 24.00
CA VAL A 217 4.76 36.86 22.55
C VAL A 217 3.68 36.04 21.85
N SER A 218 2.72 36.73 21.23
CA SER A 218 1.51 36.13 20.68
C SER A 218 1.69 35.81 19.21
N ASN A 219 1.76 34.53 18.86
CA ASN A 219 1.76 34.08 17.48
C ASN A 219 0.35 33.65 17.09
N ARG A 220 -0.23 34.24 16.04
CA ARG A 220 -1.65 34.05 15.70
C ARG A 220 -1.82 33.42 14.33
N LEU A 221 -2.50 32.27 14.29
CA LEU A 221 -2.82 31.53 13.08
C LEU A 221 -4.32 31.55 12.84
N PHE A 222 -4.77 32.17 11.75
CA PHE A 222 -6.17 32.16 11.33
C PHE A 222 -6.39 31.11 10.24
N TYR A 223 -7.20 30.08 10.52
CA TYR A 223 -7.62 29.10 9.54
C TYR A 223 -8.99 29.48 8.96
N LEU A 224 -9.06 29.78 7.67
CA LEU A 224 -10.30 30.16 7.00
C LEU A 224 -11.05 28.94 6.46
N SER A 225 -11.81 28.26 7.33
CA SER A 225 -12.74 27.19 6.96
C SER A 225 -14.12 27.76 6.58
N ILE A 226 -14.13 28.75 5.70
CA ILE A 226 -15.32 29.49 5.25
C ILE A 226 -15.43 29.54 3.72
N PRO A 227 -16.61 29.84 3.16
CA PRO A 227 -16.76 30.03 1.72
C PRO A 227 -15.89 31.19 1.15
N PRO A 228 -15.42 31.10 -0.11
CA PRO A 228 -14.50 32.07 -0.71
C PRO A 228 -15.01 33.51 -0.77
N ASN A 229 -16.32 33.70 -0.90
CA ASN A 229 -16.94 35.03 -0.95
C ASN A 229 -16.82 35.81 0.37
N ILE A 230 -16.38 35.15 1.46
CA ILE A 230 -16.23 35.74 2.79
C ILE A 230 -14.74 35.89 3.17
N PHE A 231 -13.81 35.32 2.38
CA PHE A 231 -12.37 35.35 2.71
C PHE A 231 -11.85 36.77 2.92
N ILE A 232 -12.17 37.69 2.01
CA ILE A 232 -11.63 39.05 2.05
C ILE A 232 -12.16 39.82 3.26
N ASP A 233 -13.45 39.70 3.57
CA ASP A 233 -14.03 40.36 4.74
C ASP A 233 -13.41 39.85 6.04
N ALA A 234 -13.28 38.52 6.18
CA ALA A 234 -12.66 37.91 7.36
C ALA A 234 -11.19 38.30 7.49
N VAL A 235 -10.42 38.32 6.40
CA VAL A 235 -9.01 38.73 6.39
C VAL A 235 -8.87 40.22 6.72
N ARG A 236 -9.72 41.09 6.15
CA ARG A 236 -9.73 42.52 6.46
C ARG A 236 -9.96 42.73 7.95
N CYS A 237 -11.01 42.15 8.51
CA CYS A 237 -11.35 42.31 9.92
C CYS A 237 -10.28 41.68 10.82
N ALA A 238 -9.74 40.52 10.46
CA ALA A 238 -8.67 39.89 11.21
C ALA A 238 -7.40 40.75 11.24
N SER A 239 -7.00 41.26 10.07
CA SER A 239 -5.81 42.10 9.88
C SER A 239 -5.90 43.41 10.66
N LEU A 240 -7.05 44.10 10.59
CA LEU A 240 -7.25 45.40 11.22
C LEU A 240 -7.47 45.32 12.73
N SER A 241 -8.17 44.29 13.22
CA SER A 241 -8.67 44.27 14.61
C SER A 241 -8.04 43.19 15.49
N SER A 242 -7.46 42.14 14.92
CA SER A 242 -7.00 40.96 15.68
C SER A 242 -5.64 40.41 15.27
N SER A 243 -4.86 41.18 14.50
CA SER A 243 -3.45 40.85 14.25
C SER A 243 -2.65 40.91 15.54
N SER A 244 -1.64 40.04 15.65
CA SER A 244 -0.69 40.13 16.74
C SER A 244 0.12 41.42 16.66
N THR A 245 0.39 42.03 17.82
CA THR A 245 1.21 43.25 17.94
C THR A 245 2.67 42.96 18.27
N ASN A 246 3.00 41.78 18.80
CA ASN A 246 4.32 41.43 19.30
C ASN A 246 4.86 40.08 18.78
N GLY A 247 4.10 39.37 17.94
CA GLY A 247 4.49 38.13 17.27
C GLY A 247 3.97 38.09 15.83
N TRP A 248 4.05 36.93 15.19
CA TRP A 248 3.59 36.81 13.79
C TRP A 248 2.08 36.60 13.69
N THR A 249 1.51 37.02 12.55
CA THR A 249 0.15 36.68 12.15
C THR A 249 0.19 35.98 10.80
N ARG A 250 -0.42 34.79 10.70
CA ARG A 250 -0.49 33.98 9.49
C ARG A 250 -1.93 33.58 9.21
N VAL A 251 -2.26 33.45 7.93
CA VAL A 251 -3.61 33.10 7.47
C VAL A 251 -3.54 31.93 6.51
N ILE A 252 -4.25 30.87 6.85
CA ILE A 252 -4.45 29.71 5.98
C ILE A 252 -5.74 29.91 5.18
N VAL A 253 -5.63 29.80 3.86
CA VAL A 253 -6.74 29.96 2.92
C VAL A 253 -6.97 28.67 2.15
N GLU A 254 -8.22 28.24 2.08
CA GLU A 254 -8.65 27.04 1.36
C GLU A 254 -9.00 27.31 -0.10
N LYS A 255 -8.92 26.26 -0.92
CA LYS A 255 -9.43 26.30 -2.29
C LYS A 255 -10.96 26.49 -2.29
N PRO A 256 -11.55 27.11 -3.33
CA PRO A 256 -10.97 27.54 -4.61
C PRO A 256 -10.31 28.93 -4.59
N PHE A 257 -9.18 29.05 -5.29
CA PHE A 257 -8.45 30.31 -5.48
C PHE A 257 -8.81 30.94 -6.83
N GLY A 258 -10.07 31.39 -6.95
CA GLY A 258 -10.64 31.85 -8.21
C GLY A 258 -11.19 30.71 -9.09
N ARG A 259 -11.69 31.07 -10.28
CA ARG A 259 -12.24 30.17 -11.31
C ARG A 259 -11.50 30.26 -12.64
N ASP A 260 -10.64 31.26 -12.78
CA ASP A 260 -9.82 31.59 -13.95
C ASP A 260 -8.70 32.56 -13.53
N SER A 261 -7.85 32.94 -14.47
CA SER A 261 -6.75 33.90 -14.25
C SER A 261 -7.22 35.24 -13.68
N GLU A 262 -8.37 35.76 -14.13
CA GLU A 262 -8.84 37.09 -13.74
C GLU A 262 -9.37 37.11 -12.30
N SER A 263 -10.26 36.18 -11.98
CA SER A 263 -10.82 36.03 -10.63
C SER A 263 -9.76 35.63 -9.60
N SER A 264 -8.77 34.82 -9.99
CA SER A 264 -7.62 34.48 -9.14
C SER A 264 -6.73 35.69 -8.86
N ALA A 265 -6.43 36.49 -9.89
CA ALA A 265 -5.65 37.71 -9.74
C ALA A 265 -6.37 38.73 -8.86
N ALA A 266 -7.70 38.88 -9.01
CA ALA A 266 -8.52 39.74 -8.18
C ALA A 266 -8.51 39.30 -6.71
N LEU A 267 -8.66 38.01 -6.43
CA LEU A 267 -8.57 37.45 -5.08
C LEU A 267 -7.19 37.71 -4.47
N THR A 268 -6.12 37.44 -5.22
CA THR A 268 -4.74 37.66 -4.77
C THR A 268 -4.47 39.14 -4.47
N LYS A 269 -4.91 40.03 -5.35
CA LYS A 269 -4.80 41.48 -5.15
C LYS A 269 -5.54 41.94 -3.90
N ALA A 270 -6.74 41.40 -3.64
CA ALA A 270 -7.52 41.74 -2.45
C ALA A 270 -6.86 41.22 -1.15
N LEU A 271 -6.31 40.01 -1.15
CA LEU A 271 -5.57 39.48 0.01
C LEU A 271 -4.31 40.32 0.31
N LYS A 272 -3.55 40.71 -0.73
CA LYS A 272 -2.34 41.53 -0.61
C LYS A 272 -2.58 42.96 -0.12
N GLN A 273 -3.83 43.41 -0.01
CA GLN A 273 -4.15 44.69 0.65
C GLN A 273 -3.98 44.63 2.17
N TYR A 274 -4.03 43.43 2.76
CA TYR A 274 -4.10 43.23 4.20
C TYR A 274 -3.02 42.30 4.76
N LEU A 275 -2.36 41.51 3.89
CA LEU A 275 -1.39 40.49 4.26
C LEU A 275 -0.21 40.51 3.29
N GLU A 276 0.99 40.31 3.82
CA GLU A 276 2.18 40.02 3.04
C GLU A 276 2.20 38.57 2.56
N GLU A 277 2.98 38.27 1.50
CA GLU A 277 2.97 36.94 0.88
C GLU A 277 3.49 35.84 1.82
N ASP A 278 4.37 36.16 2.76
CA ASP A 278 4.86 35.22 3.79
C ASP A 278 3.85 34.94 4.91
N GLN A 279 2.79 35.74 5.00
CA GLN A 279 1.67 35.53 5.92
C GLN A 279 0.56 34.66 5.31
N ILE A 280 0.56 34.43 3.99
CA ILE A 280 -0.52 33.75 3.28
C ILE A 280 -0.15 32.29 2.99
N PHE A 281 -0.92 31.36 3.55
CA PHE A 281 -0.73 29.92 3.42
C PHE A 281 -1.89 29.33 2.60
N ARG A 282 -1.72 29.27 1.27
CA ARG A 282 -2.73 28.71 0.34
C ARG A 282 -2.63 27.19 0.32
N ILE A 283 -3.64 26.50 0.84
CA ILE A 283 -3.65 25.05 0.95
C ILE A 283 -3.95 24.37 -0.38
N ASP A 284 -3.07 23.46 -0.75
CA ASP A 284 -3.40 22.28 -1.54
C ASP A 284 -3.06 21.04 -0.73
N HIS A 285 -4.09 20.36 -0.21
CA HIS A 285 -3.90 19.20 0.67
C HIS A 285 -3.20 18.01 -0.01
N TYR A 286 -3.03 17.97 -1.34
CA TYR A 286 -2.22 16.93 -1.97
C TYR A 286 -0.73 17.13 -1.74
N LEU A 287 -0.27 18.37 -1.54
CA LEU A 287 1.13 18.67 -1.22
C LEU A 287 1.53 18.13 0.16
N GLY A 288 0.58 18.04 1.10
CA GLY A 288 0.80 17.43 2.43
C GLY A 288 0.74 15.90 2.45
N LYS A 289 0.59 15.22 1.31
CA LYS A 289 0.61 13.75 1.27
C LYS A 289 2.03 13.21 1.27
N GLU A 290 2.28 12.22 2.12
CA GLU A 290 3.57 11.57 2.33
C GLU A 290 4.36 11.27 1.03
N LEU A 291 3.72 10.61 0.04
CA LEU A 291 4.41 10.26 -1.20
C LEU A 291 4.66 11.44 -2.15
N VAL A 292 3.89 12.52 -2.01
CA VAL A 292 4.10 13.76 -2.78
C VAL A 292 5.30 14.50 -2.21
N GLU A 293 5.42 14.60 -0.88
CA GLU A 293 6.61 15.14 -0.20
C GLU A 293 7.87 14.34 -0.55
N ASN A 294 7.75 13.00 -0.55
CA ASN A 294 8.84 12.09 -0.88
C ASN A 294 9.34 12.18 -2.33
N LEU A 295 8.66 12.91 -3.24
CA LEU A 295 9.15 13.12 -4.61
C LEU A 295 10.51 13.83 -4.62
N SER A 296 10.69 14.83 -3.75
CA SER A 296 11.95 15.58 -3.65
C SER A 296 13.09 14.66 -3.19
N VAL A 297 12.86 13.86 -2.16
CA VAL A 297 13.82 12.88 -1.63
C VAL A 297 14.14 11.81 -2.68
N LEU A 298 13.13 11.25 -3.34
CA LEU A 298 13.30 10.23 -4.37
C LEU A 298 14.19 10.73 -5.51
N ARG A 299 14.05 11.99 -5.91
CA ARG A 299 14.80 12.57 -7.03
C ARG A 299 16.19 13.03 -6.65
N PHE A 300 16.33 13.77 -5.56
CA PHE A 300 17.55 14.52 -5.25
C PHE A 300 18.44 13.85 -4.20
N SER A 301 17.96 12.82 -3.50
CA SER A 301 18.77 12.05 -2.54
C SER A 301 19.27 10.71 -3.09
N ASN A 302 18.85 10.33 -4.31
CA ASN A 302 19.12 9.01 -4.88
C ASN A 302 19.84 9.10 -6.23
N LEU A 303 21.13 8.74 -6.23
CA LEU A 303 21.99 8.72 -7.42
C LEU A 303 21.43 7.83 -8.55
N ILE A 304 20.67 6.79 -8.22
CA ILE A 304 20.08 5.90 -9.23
C ILE A 304 18.98 6.57 -10.06
N PHE A 305 18.30 7.57 -9.52
CA PHE A 305 17.14 8.20 -10.17
C PHE A 305 17.49 9.50 -10.88
N GLU A 306 18.43 10.30 -10.34
CA GLU A 306 18.85 11.57 -10.92
C GLU A 306 19.14 11.51 -12.44
N PRO A 307 20.02 10.61 -12.95
CA PRO A 307 20.33 10.57 -14.38
C PRO A 307 19.17 10.05 -15.22
N LEU A 308 18.32 9.21 -14.65
CA LEU A 308 17.14 8.65 -15.32
C LEU A 308 16.02 9.68 -15.47
N TRP A 309 16.07 10.80 -14.74
CA TRP A 309 15.00 11.80 -14.68
C TRP A 309 15.06 12.83 -15.82
N SER A 310 15.15 12.35 -17.06
CA SER A 310 15.26 13.19 -18.26
C SER A 310 14.59 12.57 -19.49
N ARG A 311 14.31 13.40 -20.51
CA ARG A 311 13.80 12.98 -21.83
C ARG A 311 14.60 11.87 -22.51
N GLN A 312 15.88 11.70 -22.15
CA GLN A 312 16.73 10.65 -22.70
C GLN A 312 16.25 9.26 -22.26
N TYR A 313 15.72 9.13 -21.05
CA TYR A 313 15.30 7.85 -20.48
C TYR A 313 13.80 7.74 -20.28
N ILE A 314 13.10 8.85 -20.03
CA ILE A 314 11.65 8.88 -19.83
C ILE A 314 10.95 9.02 -21.19
N ARG A 315 9.98 8.14 -21.43
CA ARG A 315 9.11 8.16 -22.63
C ARG A 315 7.86 9.00 -22.38
N ASN A 316 7.21 8.83 -21.24
CA ASN A 316 6.03 9.62 -20.83
C ASN A 316 5.86 9.57 -19.31
N VAL A 317 5.09 10.53 -18.80
CA VAL A 317 4.68 10.62 -17.40
C VAL A 317 3.16 10.67 -17.36
N GLN A 318 2.54 9.90 -16.47
CA GLN A 318 1.10 9.84 -16.30
C GLN A 318 0.74 10.20 -14.85
N LEU A 319 -0.13 11.17 -14.67
CA LEU A 319 -0.69 11.58 -13.39
C LEU A 319 -2.17 11.22 -13.39
N ILE A 320 -2.53 10.23 -12.58
CA ILE A 320 -3.86 9.62 -12.60
C ILE A 320 -4.52 9.86 -11.24
N PHE A 321 -5.67 10.51 -11.27
CA PHE A 321 -6.60 10.66 -10.15
C PHE A 321 -7.93 10.03 -10.52
N SER A 322 -8.44 9.14 -9.68
CA SER A 322 -9.76 8.56 -9.82
C SER A 322 -10.44 8.43 -8.47
N GLU A 323 -11.74 8.71 -8.47
CA GLU A 323 -12.64 8.45 -7.36
C GLU A 323 -13.71 7.46 -7.79
N ASP A 324 -14.05 6.51 -6.93
CA ASP A 324 -15.08 5.50 -7.16
C ASP A 324 -16.48 5.93 -6.71
N PHE A 325 -16.63 7.18 -6.27
CA PHE A 325 -17.88 7.80 -5.89
C PHE A 325 -18.20 9.03 -6.75
N GLY A 326 -19.47 9.45 -6.78
CA GLY A 326 -19.95 10.57 -7.60
C GLY A 326 -19.80 11.92 -6.87
N THR A 327 -20.76 12.83 -7.08
CA THR A 327 -20.84 14.09 -6.33
C THR A 327 -21.60 14.00 -5.00
N GLU A 328 -22.23 12.86 -4.70
CA GLU A 328 -22.86 12.55 -3.41
C GLU A 328 -23.76 13.69 -2.87
N GLY A 329 -24.63 14.24 -3.72
CA GLY A 329 -25.56 15.32 -3.36
C GLY A 329 -24.93 16.72 -3.28
N ARG A 330 -23.65 16.87 -3.62
CA ARG A 330 -22.94 18.16 -3.77
C ARG A 330 -22.81 18.59 -5.23
N GLY A 331 -23.66 18.05 -6.11
CA GLY A 331 -23.61 18.28 -7.55
C GLY A 331 -23.68 19.76 -7.92
N GLY A 332 -24.58 20.53 -7.31
CA GLY A 332 -24.75 21.96 -7.59
C GLY A 332 -23.55 22.83 -7.21
N TYR A 333 -22.81 22.48 -6.15
CA TYR A 333 -21.53 23.15 -5.87
C TYR A 333 -20.48 22.77 -6.93
N PHE A 334 -20.35 21.46 -7.21
CA PHE A 334 -19.38 20.95 -8.19
C PHE A 334 -19.63 21.48 -9.61
N ASP A 335 -20.89 21.73 -9.97
CA ASP A 335 -21.32 22.21 -11.30
C ASP A 335 -20.68 23.55 -11.68
N ASN A 336 -20.36 24.38 -10.68
CA ASN A 336 -19.71 25.66 -10.89
C ASN A 336 -18.20 25.54 -11.20
N TYR A 337 -17.58 24.40 -10.94
CA TYR A 337 -16.12 24.24 -11.06
C TYR A 337 -15.76 23.18 -12.09
N GLY A 338 -16.41 22.02 -12.03
CA GLY A 338 -16.05 20.84 -12.80
C GLY A 338 -14.71 20.24 -12.38
N ILE A 339 -14.41 19.06 -12.94
CA ILE A 339 -13.23 18.27 -12.52
C ILE A 339 -11.89 18.96 -12.85
N ILE A 340 -11.87 19.82 -13.87
CA ILE A 340 -10.66 20.53 -14.29
C ILE A 340 -10.20 21.49 -13.19
N ARG A 341 -11.12 22.31 -12.68
CA ARG A 341 -10.83 23.27 -11.60
C ARG A 341 -10.72 22.58 -10.24
N ASP A 342 -11.48 21.51 -10.00
CA ASP A 342 -11.47 20.82 -8.72
C ASP A 342 -10.17 20.05 -8.47
N ILE A 343 -9.61 19.39 -9.49
CA ILE A 343 -8.51 18.42 -9.35
C ILE A 343 -7.30 18.66 -10.27
N MET A 344 -7.52 18.99 -11.56
CA MET A 344 -6.41 19.07 -12.52
C MET A 344 -5.57 20.33 -12.38
N GLN A 345 -6.22 21.49 -12.26
CA GLN A 345 -5.55 22.79 -12.18
C GLN A 345 -4.73 22.94 -10.88
N ASN A 346 -5.16 22.28 -9.80
CA ASN A 346 -4.49 22.30 -8.50
C ASN A 346 -3.67 21.01 -8.29
N HIS A 347 -4.25 19.96 -7.71
CA HIS A 347 -3.58 18.77 -7.20
C HIS A 347 -2.65 18.12 -8.21
N LEU A 348 -3.14 17.83 -9.43
CA LEU A 348 -2.32 17.17 -10.43
C LEU A 348 -1.22 18.08 -10.99
N LEU A 349 -1.52 19.37 -11.19
CA LEU A 349 -0.52 20.32 -11.67
C LEU A 349 0.58 20.57 -10.62
N GLN A 350 0.21 20.64 -9.34
CA GLN A 350 1.13 20.80 -8.21
C GLN A 350 2.09 19.60 -8.10
N ILE A 351 1.56 18.38 -8.20
CA ILE A 351 2.37 17.17 -8.25
C ILE A 351 3.28 17.16 -9.48
N LEU A 352 2.77 17.59 -10.65
CA LEU A 352 3.58 17.71 -11.87
C LEU A 352 4.72 18.70 -11.69
N ALA A 353 4.48 19.88 -11.11
CA ALA A 353 5.50 20.90 -10.88
C ALA A 353 6.63 20.35 -9.99
N LEU A 354 6.30 19.71 -8.86
CA LEU A 354 7.28 19.06 -7.97
C LEU A 354 8.04 17.90 -8.66
N PHE A 355 7.33 17.13 -9.48
CA PHE A 355 7.91 16.02 -10.22
C PHE A 355 8.90 16.49 -11.31
N ALA A 356 8.60 17.61 -11.97
CA ALA A 356 9.31 18.07 -13.16
C ALA A 356 10.36 19.17 -12.89
N MET A 357 10.33 19.82 -11.73
CA MET A 357 11.25 20.92 -11.37
C MET A 357 12.72 20.52 -11.47
N GLU A 358 13.61 21.46 -11.76
CA GLU A 358 15.05 21.19 -11.67
C GLU A 358 15.48 21.01 -10.21
N THR A 359 16.73 20.60 -9.99
CA THR A 359 17.30 20.57 -8.65
C THR A 359 17.35 21.99 -8.09
N PRO A 360 16.67 22.27 -6.96
CA PRO A 360 16.72 23.60 -6.36
C PRO A 360 18.12 23.87 -5.78
N VAL A 361 18.45 25.16 -5.62
CA VAL A 361 19.75 25.59 -5.07
C VAL A 361 19.93 25.09 -3.64
N SER A 362 18.84 25.10 -2.87
CA SER A 362 18.80 24.57 -1.51
C SER A 362 17.44 23.90 -1.23
N LEU A 363 17.29 23.40 0.00
CA LEU A 363 16.01 22.98 0.54
C LEU A 363 15.25 24.16 1.17
N ASP A 364 15.50 25.41 0.82
CA ASP A 364 14.69 26.52 1.30
C ASP A 364 13.36 26.62 0.52
N ALA A 365 12.32 27.09 1.20
CA ALA A 365 10.97 27.15 0.65
C ALA A 365 10.87 27.99 -0.64
N GLU A 366 11.64 29.08 -0.74
CA GLU A 366 11.65 29.95 -1.92
C GLU A 366 12.36 29.27 -3.10
N ASP A 367 13.48 28.58 -2.87
CA ASP A 367 14.25 27.92 -3.94
C ASP A 367 13.44 26.80 -4.60
N ILE A 368 12.70 26.02 -3.81
CA ILE A 368 11.80 24.99 -4.34
C ILE A 368 10.65 25.63 -5.12
N ARG A 369 10.02 26.67 -4.58
CA ARG A 369 8.91 27.35 -5.26
C ARG A 369 9.35 28.04 -6.56
N ASN A 370 10.57 28.58 -6.60
CA ASN A 370 11.16 29.15 -7.80
C ASN A 370 11.30 28.10 -8.91
N GLU A 371 11.77 26.89 -8.60
CA GLU A 371 11.90 25.82 -9.59
C GLU A 371 10.53 25.23 -10.02
N LYS A 372 9.52 25.21 -9.13
CA LYS A 372 8.12 24.88 -9.51
C LYS A 372 7.57 25.89 -10.51
N VAL A 373 7.68 27.19 -10.21
CA VAL A 373 7.16 28.28 -11.08
C VAL A 373 7.86 28.27 -12.44
N LYS A 374 9.17 28.04 -12.47
CA LYS A 374 9.96 27.92 -13.71
C LYS A 374 9.45 26.81 -14.62
N VAL A 375 9.06 25.66 -14.07
CA VAL A 375 8.42 24.59 -14.85
C VAL A 375 7.08 25.03 -15.40
N LEU A 376 6.20 25.58 -14.56
CA LEU A 376 4.86 26.00 -14.98
C LEU A 376 4.92 27.04 -16.11
N ARG A 377 5.86 27.99 -16.03
CA ARG A 377 6.11 28.99 -17.09
C ARG A 377 6.71 28.41 -18.37
N SER A 378 7.36 27.25 -18.28
CA SER A 378 7.90 26.53 -19.43
C SER A 378 6.86 25.63 -20.11
N MET A 379 5.64 25.54 -19.56
CA MET A 379 4.59 24.69 -20.14
C MET A 379 3.85 25.38 -21.27
N ARG A 380 3.48 24.60 -22.29
CA ARG A 380 2.61 25.09 -23.36
C ARG A 380 1.19 25.30 -22.83
N PRO A 381 0.49 26.38 -23.23
CA PRO A 381 -0.93 26.52 -22.98
C PRO A 381 -1.70 25.30 -23.48
N ILE A 382 -2.70 24.86 -22.72
CA ILE A 382 -3.46 23.65 -23.03
C ILE A 382 -4.40 23.95 -24.21
N GLN A 383 -4.33 23.11 -25.24
CA GLN A 383 -5.18 23.22 -26.42
C GLN A 383 -6.33 22.21 -26.35
N LEU A 384 -7.52 22.60 -26.80
CA LEU A 384 -8.72 21.75 -26.75
C LEU A 384 -8.53 20.40 -27.46
N GLU A 385 -7.76 20.34 -28.55
CA GLU A 385 -7.44 19.10 -29.28
C GLU A 385 -6.64 18.06 -28.47
N ASN A 386 -6.08 18.49 -27.33
CA ASN A 386 -5.32 17.67 -26.40
C ASN A 386 -6.05 17.46 -25.08
N VAL A 387 -7.36 17.73 -25.06
CA VAL A 387 -8.24 17.53 -23.91
C VAL A 387 -9.42 16.66 -24.32
N VAL A 388 -9.73 15.69 -23.45
CA VAL A 388 -10.97 14.91 -23.52
C VAL A 388 -11.73 15.17 -22.23
N ILE A 389 -13.00 15.53 -22.37
CA ILE A 389 -13.92 15.73 -21.25
C ILE A 389 -15.02 14.66 -21.27
N GLY A 390 -15.53 14.31 -20.08
CA GLY A 390 -16.61 13.33 -19.96
C GLY A 390 -17.54 13.59 -18.78
N GLN A 391 -18.71 12.98 -18.82
CA GLN A 391 -19.73 13.07 -17.76
C GLN A 391 -20.34 11.69 -17.47
N TYR A 392 -20.37 11.26 -16.19
CA TYR A 392 -20.88 9.94 -15.85
C TYR A 392 -22.41 9.83 -16.00
N LYS A 393 -22.86 8.67 -16.47
CA LYS A 393 -24.28 8.28 -16.56
C LYS A 393 -24.60 7.12 -15.62
N SER A 394 -25.90 6.96 -15.36
CA SER A 394 -26.42 5.91 -14.49
C SER A 394 -25.95 4.53 -14.94
N HIS A 395 -25.69 3.67 -13.97
CA HIS A 395 -25.30 2.28 -14.20
C HIS A 395 -25.92 1.38 -13.14
N THR A 396 -26.48 0.24 -13.55
CA THR A 396 -26.99 -0.77 -12.63
C THR A 396 -26.03 -1.95 -12.60
N LYS A 397 -25.54 -2.29 -11.40
CA LYS A 397 -24.61 -3.40 -11.19
C LYS A 397 -24.98 -4.15 -9.92
N GLY A 398 -25.26 -5.46 -10.04
CA GLY A 398 -25.56 -6.31 -8.89
C GLY A 398 -26.83 -5.93 -8.13
N GLY A 399 -27.84 -5.40 -8.83
CA GLY A 399 -29.11 -4.95 -8.23
C GLY A 399 -29.06 -3.55 -7.61
N VAL A 400 -27.88 -2.92 -7.52
CA VAL A 400 -27.72 -1.53 -7.09
C VAL A 400 -27.67 -0.62 -8.31
N THR A 401 -28.53 0.40 -8.33
CA THR A 401 -28.55 1.44 -9.37
C THR A 401 -27.82 2.66 -8.87
N TYR A 402 -26.77 3.05 -9.58
CA TYR A 402 -26.02 4.27 -9.33
C TYR A 402 -26.60 5.40 -10.18
N PRO A 403 -26.86 6.59 -9.61
CA PRO A 403 -27.46 7.71 -10.34
C PRO A 403 -26.47 8.32 -11.35
N ALA A 404 -26.99 8.92 -12.43
CA ALA A 404 -26.25 9.78 -13.32
C ALA A 404 -25.90 11.12 -12.64
N TYR A 405 -24.98 11.89 -13.21
CA TYR A 405 -24.64 13.21 -12.67
C TYR A 405 -25.84 14.16 -12.67
N THR A 406 -26.61 14.16 -13.77
CA THR A 406 -27.82 14.97 -13.96
C THR A 406 -29.04 14.45 -13.18
N ASP A 407 -28.94 13.29 -12.50
CA ASP A 407 -30.01 12.80 -11.63
C ASP A 407 -29.94 13.46 -10.23
N ASP A 408 -28.83 14.12 -9.91
CA ASP A 408 -28.71 14.96 -8.71
C ASP A 408 -29.60 16.20 -8.87
N LYS A 409 -30.60 16.35 -8.00
CA LYS A 409 -31.58 17.45 -8.03
C LYS A 409 -30.96 18.84 -7.93
N THR A 410 -29.71 18.93 -7.45
CA THR A 410 -28.98 20.20 -7.34
C THR A 410 -28.26 20.59 -8.63
N VAL A 411 -28.25 19.72 -9.65
CA VAL A 411 -27.58 19.92 -10.94
C VAL A 411 -28.62 20.24 -12.01
N PRO A 412 -28.37 21.23 -12.89
CA PRO A 412 -29.22 21.48 -14.06
C PRO A 412 -29.29 20.26 -15.00
N ASN A 413 -30.48 19.93 -15.51
CA ASN A 413 -30.68 18.77 -16.40
C ASN A 413 -29.86 18.85 -17.71
N ASP A 414 -29.52 20.06 -18.14
CA ASP A 414 -28.74 20.37 -19.34
C ASP A 414 -27.26 20.69 -19.02
N SER A 415 -26.81 20.40 -17.81
CA SER A 415 -25.41 20.64 -17.41
C SER A 415 -24.42 19.91 -18.32
N LEU A 416 -23.48 20.67 -18.86
CA LEU A 416 -22.33 20.18 -19.63
C LEU A 416 -21.08 20.02 -18.75
N THR A 417 -21.20 20.14 -17.43
CA THR A 417 -20.05 20.12 -16.52
C THR A 417 -19.31 18.79 -16.62
N PRO A 418 -18.00 18.82 -16.87
CA PRO A 418 -17.20 17.60 -16.94
C PRO A 418 -16.94 17.04 -15.55
N THR A 419 -17.33 15.78 -15.33
CA THR A 419 -16.98 14.98 -14.14
C THR A 419 -15.75 14.10 -14.36
N PHE A 420 -15.27 14.05 -15.60
CA PHE A 420 -14.02 13.43 -16.03
C PHE A 420 -13.30 14.36 -17.00
N ALA A 421 -11.97 14.42 -16.92
CA ALA A 421 -11.18 14.91 -18.03
C ALA A 421 -9.77 14.32 -18.06
N ALA A 422 -9.22 14.24 -19.26
CA ALA A 422 -7.86 13.81 -19.54
C ALA A 422 -7.20 14.84 -20.46
N ALA A 423 -5.93 15.14 -20.22
CA ALA A 423 -5.19 16.14 -20.99
C ALA A 423 -3.75 15.69 -21.24
N ALA A 424 -3.19 16.07 -22.40
CA ALA A 424 -1.77 15.92 -22.70
C ALA A 424 -1.07 17.28 -22.65
N LEU A 425 -0.05 17.39 -21.80
CA LEU A 425 0.71 18.61 -21.54
C LEU A 425 2.18 18.42 -21.92
N PHE A 426 2.85 19.53 -22.23
CA PHE A 426 4.26 19.55 -22.65
C PHE A 426 5.01 20.67 -21.92
N ILE A 427 6.25 20.39 -21.56
CA ILE A 427 7.16 21.33 -20.90
C ILE A 427 8.33 21.61 -21.86
N ASP A 428 8.43 22.85 -22.32
CA ASP A 428 9.45 23.30 -23.27
C ASP A 428 10.72 23.72 -22.55
N ASN A 429 11.48 22.72 -22.10
CA ASN A 429 12.82 22.92 -21.55
C ASN A 429 13.76 21.76 -21.92
N ALA A 430 15.04 21.92 -21.63
CA ALA A 430 16.07 20.93 -22.00
C ALA A 430 15.79 19.52 -21.45
N ARG A 431 15.22 19.42 -20.24
CA ARG A 431 14.95 18.14 -19.56
C ARG A 431 13.76 17.39 -20.13
N TRP A 432 12.70 18.10 -20.52
CA TRP A 432 11.38 17.52 -20.82
C TRP A 432 10.89 17.68 -22.25
N ASP A 433 11.63 18.40 -23.10
CA ASP A 433 11.26 18.60 -24.50
C ASP A 433 10.92 17.27 -25.21
N GLY A 434 9.74 17.24 -25.81
CA GLY A 434 9.15 16.08 -26.49
C GLY A 434 8.53 14.99 -25.60
N VAL A 435 8.57 15.11 -24.27
CA VAL A 435 7.98 14.13 -23.35
C VAL A 435 6.53 14.53 -23.02
N PRO A 436 5.52 13.71 -23.36
CA PRO A 436 4.14 14.00 -22.98
C PRO A 436 3.89 13.71 -21.50
N PHE A 437 3.29 14.70 -20.83
CA PHE A 437 2.72 14.58 -19.49
C PHE A 437 1.22 14.39 -19.61
N LEU A 438 0.73 13.20 -19.31
CA LEU A 438 -0.68 12.86 -19.40
C LEU A 438 -1.36 12.99 -18.05
N LEU A 439 -2.33 13.88 -17.94
CA LEU A 439 -3.17 14.06 -16.75
C LEU A 439 -4.51 13.36 -16.98
N LYS A 440 -5.01 12.69 -15.95
CA LYS A 440 -6.34 12.06 -15.95
C LYS A 440 -6.98 12.27 -14.58
N ALA A 441 -8.16 12.87 -14.54
CA ALA A 441 -8.96 13.05 -13.33
C ALA A 441 -10.42 12.68 -13.59
N GLY A 442 -11.07 11.97 -12.66
CA GLY A 442 -12.51 11.74 -12.77
C GLY A 442 -13.15 11.16 -11.53
N LYS A 443 -14.47 11.40 -11.42
CA LYS A 443 -15.38 10.84 -10.41
C LYS A 443 -16.15 9.66 -10.98
N ALA A 444 -16.80 8.88 -10.11
CA ALA A 444 -17.60 7.72 -10.50
C ALA A 444 -16.86 6.71 -11.40
N LEU A 445 -15.56 6.51 -11.14
CA LEU A 445 -14.71 5.57 -11.86
C LEU A 445 -14.66 4.21 -11.15
N HIS A 446 -14.01 3.23 -11.77
CA HIS A 446 -13.94 1.86 -11.26
C HIS A 446 -13.15 1.68 -9.95
N ASN A 447 -12.33 2.64 -9.55
CA ASN A 447 -11.51 2.59 -8.33
C ASN A 447 -11.15 3.99 -7.82
N LYS A 448 -10.97 4.12 -6.50
CA LYS A 448 -10.26 5.24 -5.90
C LYS A 448 -8.74 5.06 -6.05
N ARG A 449 -8.05 6.05 -6.62
CA ARG A 449 -6.60 5.98 -6.89
C ARG A 449 -6.00 7.37 -7.15
N ALA A 450 -4.80 7.61 -6.63
CA ALA A 450 -3.92 8.69 -7.06
C ALA A 450 -2.52 8.13 -7.29
N GLU A 451 -2.02 8.20 -8.52
CA GLU A 451 -0.76 7.57 -8.94
C GLU A 451 0.01 8.45 -9.92
N ILE A 452 1.34 8.43 -9.78
CA ILE A 452 2.29 8.93 -10.78
C ILE A 452 2.95 7.70 -11.41
N ARG A 453 2.94 7.63 -12.74
CA ARG A 453 3.57 6.55 -13.51
C ARG A 453 4.58 7.15 -14.47
N VAL A 454 5.83 6.72 -14.34
CA VAL A 454 6.93 7.13 -15.20
C VAL A 454 7.29 5.94 -16.07
N GLN A 455 6.97 6.02 -17.36
CA GLN A 455 7.32 4.98 -18.31
C GLN A 455 8.66 5.30 -18.96
N PHE A 456 9.63 4.40 -18.81
CA PHE A 456 10.95 4.55 -19.42
C PHE A 456 10.95 4.12 -20.89
N ARG A 457 11.94 4.59 -21.65
CA ARG A 457 12.20 4.16 -23.02
C ARG A 457 12.69 2.71 -23.06
N HIS A 458 12.59 2.10 -24.23
CA HIS A 458 13.11 0.76 -24.48
C HIS A 458 14.63 0.77 -24.42
N VAL A 459 15.24 -0.35 -23.99
CA VAL A 459 16.70 -0.53 -24.07
C VAL A 459 17.10 -0.63 -25.54
N PRO A 460 17.98 0.26 -26.06
CA PRO A 460 18.46 0.17 -27.43
C PRO A 460 19.17 -1.16 -27.69
N GLY A 461 18.87 -1.82 -28.81
CA GLY A 461 19.51 -3.09 -29.18
C GLY A 461 19.25 -4.25 -28.21
N ASN A 462 18.13 -4.24 -27.48
CA ASN A 462 17.81 -5.26 -26.48
C ASN A 462 17.86 -6.69 -27.05
N LEU A 463 18.88 -7.45 -26.65
CA LEU A 463 19.15 -8.81 -27.09
C LEU A 463 18.04 -9.80 -26.68
N TYR A 464 17.23 -9.45 -25.67
CA TYR A 464 16.19 -10.31 -25.12
C TYR A 464 14.79 -10.05 -25.70
N ASN A 465 14.66 -9.26 -26.76
CA ASN A 465 13.34 -8.95 -27.34
C ASN A 465 12.55 -10.19 -27.78
N ARG A 466 13.23 -11.26 -28.22
CA ARG A 466 12.58 -12.54 -28.58
C ARG A 466 12.10 -13.35 -27.36
N ASN A 467 12.62 -13.02 -26.19
CA ASN A 467 12.37 -13.70 -24.91
C ASN A 467 11.34 -12.97 -24.04
N ILE A 468 11.00 -11.75 -24.42
CA ILE A 468 9.91 -10.95 -23.88
C ILE A 468 8.66 -11.32 -24.69
N GLY A 469 7.50 -11.48 -24.05
CA GLY A 469 6.25 -11.82 -24.75
C GLY A 469 5.86 -10.81 -25.84
N THR A 470 4.75 -11.07 -26.53
CA THR A 470 4.33 -10.34 -27.75
C THR A 470 3.90 -8.86 -27.57
N ASP A 471 4.01 -8.28 -26.38
CA ASP A 471 3.57 -6.90 -26.09
C ASP A 471 4.78 -5.99 -25.79
N LEU A 472 5.19 -5.20 -26.79
CA LEU A 472 6.38 -4.34 -26.75
C LEU A 472 6.28 -3.20 -25.71
N ASP A 473 5.08 -2.70 -25.41
CA ASP A 473 4.87 -1.73 -24.32
C ASP A 473 4.98 -2.40 -22.94
N ARG A 474 4.84 -3.73 -22.87
CA ARG A 474 5.11 -4.49 -21.64
C ARG A 474 6.60 -4.71 -21.37
N ALA A 475 7.46 -4.43 -22.35
CA ALA A 475 8.91 -4.57 -22.25
C ALA A 475 9.62 -3.38 -21.61
N THR A 476 8.95 -2.24 -21.39
CA THR A 476 9.58 -1.06 -20.78
C THR A 476 9.54 -1.11 -19.26
N ASN A 477 10.55 -0.56 -18.61
CA ASN A 477 10.50 -0.33 -17.18
C ASN A 477 9.49 0.77 -16.85
N GLU A 478 8.90 0.71 -15.66
CA GLU A 478 7.90 1.69 -15.21
C GLU A 478 8.10 1.94 -13.71
N LEU A 479 8.38 3.18 -13.33
CA LEU A 479 8.36 3.59 -11.93
C LEU A 479 6.95 4.05 -11.58
N VAL A 480 6.35 3.45 -10.54
CA VAL A 480 5.02 3.81 -10.07
C VAL A 480 5.09 4.30 -8.64
N ILE A 481 4.56 5.50 -8.42
CA ILE A 481 4.43 6.15 -7.12
C ILE A 481 2.94 6.28 -6.85
N ARG A 482 2.44 5.43 -5.96
CA ARG A 482 1.02 5.38 -5.59
C ARG A 482 0.81 6.18 -4.32
N VAL A 483 0.21 7.35 -4.51
CA VAL A 483 -0.06 8.33 -3.46
C VAL A 483 -1.22 7.88 -2.59
N GLN A 484 -2.24 7.23 -3.15
CA GLN A 484 -3.34 6.59 -2.41
C GLN A 484 -4.19 5.68 -3.31
N PRO A 485 -4.97 4.74 -2.75
CA PRO A 485 -4.78 4.12 -1.44
C PRO A 485 -3.54 3.20 -1.43
N ASP A 486 -3.15 2.67 -0.28
CA ASP A 486 -2.03 1.75 -0.12
C ASP A 486 -0.71 2.35 -0.67
N GLU A 487 -0.18 3.33 0.06
CA GLU A 487 1.00 4.11 -0.29
C GLU A 487 2.17 3.19 -0.63
N ALA A 488 2.65 3.30 -1.88
CA ALA A 488 3.71 2.42 -2.37
C ALA A 488 4.53 3.06 -3.48
N ILE A 489 5.82 2.74 -3.50
CA ILE A 489 6.76 3.04 -4.59
C ILE A 489 7.25 1.72 -5.15
N TYR A 490 7.10 1.48 -6.44
CA TYR A 490 7.59 0.26 -7.05
C TYR A 490 8.08 0.45 -8.47
N LEU A 491 9.16 -0.25 -8.81
CA LEU A 491 9.77 -0.25 -10.13
C LEU A 491 9.45 -1.58 -10.82
N LYS A 492 8.74 -1.49 -11.95
CA LYS A 492 8.49 -2.63 -12.84
C LYS A 492 9.72 -2.86 -13.71
N ILE A 493 10.34 -4.03 -13.59
CA ILE A 493 11.53 -4.44 -14.33
C ILE A 493 11.26 -5.71 -15.15
N ASN A 494 12.03 -5.91 -16.21
CA ASN A 494 12.08 -7.21 -16.88
C ASN A 494 13.00 -8.13 -16.06
N ASN A 495 12.50 -9.30 -15.69
CA ASN A 495 13.23 -10.28 -14.91
C ASN A 495 13.14 -11.65 -15.57
N LYS A 496 14.16 -12.48 -15.41
CA LYS A 496 14.10 -13.88 -15.85
C LYS A 496 13.06 -14.61 -14.99
N VAL A 497 12.12 -15.29 -15.63
CA VAL A 497 11.21 -16.19 -14.92
C VAL A 497 12.04 -17.29 -14.25
N PRO A 498 11.89 -17.53 -12.94
CA PRO A 498 12.59 -18.62 -12.26
C PRO A 498 12.34 -19.97 -12.96
N GLY A 499 13.43 -20.66 -13.28
CA GLY A 499 13.40 -21.91 -14.04
C GLY A 499 14.58 -22.07 -15.00
N LEU A 500 14.55 -23.14 -15.79
CA LEU A 500 15.62 -23.51 -16.72
C LEU A 500 15.60 -22.70 -18.03
N GLY A 501 14.44 -22.16 -18.42
CA GLY A 501 14.29 -21.37 -19.65
C GLY A 501 14.77 -19.93 -19.53
N MET A 502 15.00 -19.27 -20.67
CA MET A 502 15.38 -17.85 -20.74
C MET A 502 14.17 -16.94 -21.01
N ARG A 503 12.98 -17.29 -20.50
CA ARG A 503 11.79 -16.46 -20.65
C ARG A 503 11.85 -15.29 -19.68
N LEU A 504 11.56 -14.09 -20.17
CA LEU A 504 11.45 -12.90 -19.32
C LEU A 504 9.99 -12.62 -18.97
N ASP A 505 9.76 -12.11 -17.76
CA ASP A 505 8.48 -11.58 -17.30
C ASP A 505 8.70 -10.31 -16.49
N ARG A 506 7.66 -9.51 -16.36
CA ARG A 506 7.68 -8.26 -15.60
C ARG A 506 7.56 -8.56 -14.12
N SER A 507 8.55 -8.15 -13.34
CA SER A 507 8.54 -8.23 -11.87
C SER A 507 8.56 -6.84 -11.25
N ASN A 508 8.15 -6.74 -9.99
CA ASN A 508 8.16 -5.48 -9.25
C ASN A 508 9.26 -5.50 -8.18
N LEU A 509 10.11 -4.49 -8.14
CA LEU A 509 10.87 -4.12 -6.95
C LEU A 509 10.01 -3.14 -6.17
N ASN A 510 9.56 -3.50 -4.96
CA ASN A 510 8.49 -2.76 -4.27
C ASN A 510 8.85 -2.31 -2.85
N LEU A 511 8.47 -1.07 -2.54
CA LEU A 511 8.39 -0.50 -1.21
C LEU A 511 6.91 -0.20 -0.91
N HIS A 512 6.28 -1.04 -0.10
CA HIS A 512 4.91 -0.84 0.39
C HIS A 512 4.98 -0.27 1.81
N TYR A 513 4.46 0.94 2.03
CA TYR A 513 4.71 1.68 3.26
C TYR A 513 4.17 0.92 4.48
N ALA A 514 2.91 0.49 4.44
CA ALA A 514 2.29 -0.25 5.55
C ALA A 514 2.94 -1.63 5.84
N ALA A 515 3.74 -2.17 4.91
CA ALA A 515 4.47 -3.42 5.14
C ALA A 515 5.89 -3.18 5.68
N ARG A 516 6.48 -2.01 5.39
CA ARG A 516 7.85 -1.67 5.73
C ARG A 516 7.96 -0.84 7.02
N TYR A 517 6.99 0.02 7.26
CA TYR A 517 6.92 0.95 8.38
C TYR A 517 5.72 0.60 9.26
N SER A 518 5.93 0.61 10.58
CA SER A 518 4.91 0.27 11.57
C SER A 518 4.12 1.49 12.06
N LYS A 519 4.53 2.70 11.67
CA LYS A 519 3.85 3.95 12.03
C LYS A 519 2.72 4.23 11.04
N GLU A 520 1.66 4.84 11.55
CA GLU A 520 0.61 5.38 10.70
C GLU A 520 1.11 6.61 9.95
N ILE A 521 0.58 6.81 8.74
CA ILE A 521 0.89 7.98 7.91
C ILE A 521 -0.06 9.12 8.34
N PRO A 522 0.47 10.30 8.73
CA PRO A 522 -0.35 11.45 9.09
C PRO A 522 -1.31 11.87 7.97
N ASP A 523 -2.47 12.42 8.32
CA ASP A 523 -3.32 13.08 7.33
C ASP A 523 -2.64 14.37 6.81
N ALA A 524 -2.93 14.75 5.57
CA ALA A 524 -2.30 15.90 4.95
C ALA A 524 -2.52 17.21 5.72
N TYR A 525 -3.67 17.37 6.40
CA TYR A 525 -3.92 18.55 7.22
C TYR A 525 -3.05 18.60 8.48
N GLU A 526 -2.64 17.46 9.04
CA GLU A 526 -1.72 17.41 10.19
C GLU A 526 -0.38 18.03 9.79
N ARG A 527 0.19 17.59 8.67
CA ARG A 527 1.45 18.13 8.13
C ARG A 527 1.34 19.62 7.80
N LEU A 528 0.31 20.03 7.06
CA LEU A 528 0.17 21.42 6.62
C LEU A 528 -0.10 22.37 7.81
N LEU A 529 -0.88 21.98 8.81
CA LEU A 529 -1.10 22.81 9.98
C LEU A 529 0.20 23.01 10.77
N LEU A 530 0.99 21.95 10.93
CA LEU A 530 2.29 22.03 11.59
C LEU A 530 3.23 22.98 10.83
N ASP A 531 3.36 22.80 9.52
CA ASP A 531 4.22 23.64 8.68
C ASP A 531 3.81 25.13 8.76
N ALA A 532 2.52 25.44 8.80
CA ALA A 532 2.03 26.80 8.96
C ALA A 532 2.34 27.41 10.35
N ILE A 533 2.33 26.60 11.41
CA ILE A 533 2.74 27.02 12.76
C ILE A 533 4.26 27.27 12.80
N GLU A 534 5.05 26.43 12.16
CA GLU A 534 6.51 26.56 12.09
C GLU A 534 6.96 27.66 11.11
N GLY A 535 6.11 28.03 10.15
CA GLY A 535 6.42 29.03 9.12
C GLY A 535 7.08 28.46 7.88
N GLU A 536 7.02 27.13 7.72
CA GLU A 536 7.47 26.41 6.54
C GLU A 536 6.47 26.59 5.41
N ARG A 537 6.94 27.14 4.29
CA ARG A 537 6.11 27.59 3.15
C ARG A 537 6.25 26.72 1.91
N ARG A 538 7.13 25.71 1.94
CA ARG A 538 7.46 24.83 0.81
C ARG A 538 6.24 24.10 0.22
N LEU A 539 5.29 23.69 1.06
CA LEU A 539 4.10 22.94 0.65
C LEU A 539 2.88 23.85 0.39
N PHE A 540 3.07 25.17 0.32
CA PHE A 540 1.99 26.13 0.08
C PHE A 540 2.17 26.85 -1.26
N ILE A 541 1.03 27.18 -1.89
CA ILE A 541 1.03 27.79 -3.22
C ILE A 541 1.33 29.30 -3.11
N ARG A 542 2.36 29.76 -3.82
CA ARG A 542 2.72 31.19 -3.94
C ARG A 542 1.87 31.87 -5.01
N SER A 543 1.68 33.19 -4.91
CA SER A 543 0.83 33.95 -5.85
C SER A 543 1.26 33.80 -7.32
N ASP A 544 2.55 33.89 -7.64
CA ASP A 544 3.06 33.72 -9.00
C ASP A 544 2.95 32.27 -9.53
N GLU A 545 2.97 31.29 -8.63
CA GLU A 545 2.69 29.90 -8.94
C GLU A 545 1.24 29.69 -9.36
N LEU A 546 0.32 30.30 -8.61
CA LEU A 546 -1.11 30.28 -8.91
C LEU A 546 -1.42 31.00 -10.23
N ASP A 547 -0.77 32.14 -10.50
CA ASP A 547 -0.91 32.88 -11.75
C ASP A 547 -0.44 32.03 -12.95
N ALA A 548 0.71 31.36 -12.83
CA ALA A 548 1.22 30.47 -13.87
C ALA A 548 0.29 29.26 -14.08
N ALA A 549 -0.25 28.68 -13.00
CA ALA A 549 -1.20 27.58 -13.09
C ALA A 549 -2.49 27.98 -13.84
N TRP A 550 -3.06 29.15 -13.54
CA TRP A 550 -4.26 29.61 -14.22
C TRP A 550 -4.01 30.04 -15.66
N ALA A 551 -2.83 30.59 -15.99
CA ALA A 551 -2.48 30.93 -17.37
C ALA A 551 -2.51 29.70 -18.31
N LEU A 552 -2.22 28.50 -17.78
CA LEU A 552 -2.26 27.25 -18.55
C LEU A 552 -3.69 26.75 -18.84
N PHE A 553 -4.58 26.84 -17.86
CA PHE A 553 -5.92 26.24 -17.94
C PHE A 553 -7.02 27.21 -18.39
N THR A 554 -6.88 28.51 -18.13
CA THR A 554 -7.93 29.51 -18.46
C THR A 554 -8.32 29.49 -19.94
N PRO A 555 -7.40 29.42 -20.92
CA PRO A 555 -7.77 29.42 -22.34
C PRO A 555 -8.69 28.25 -22.72
N VAL A 556 -8.34 27.02 -22.30
CA VAL A 556 -9.14 25.84 -22.61
C VAL A 556 -10.47 25.82 -21.86
N LEU A 557 -10.51 26.33 -20.62
CA LEU A 557 -11.75 26.46 -19.86
C LEU A 557 -12.74 27.41 -20.53
N LYS A 558 -12.27 28.58 -20.98
CA LYS A 558 -13.09 29.54 -21.74
C LYS A 558 -13.58 28.93 -23.05
N GLU A 559 -12.68 28.27 -23.79
CA GLU A 559 -13.04 27.62 -25.05
C GLU A 559 -14.10 26.52 -24.88
N LEU A 560 -14.02 25.73 -23.80
CA LEU A 560 -15.01 24.71 -23.45
C LEU A 560 -16.40 25.32 -23.17
N GLU A 561 -16.43 26.42 -22.43
CA GLU A 561 -17.65 27.14 -22.04
C GLU A 561 -18.29 27.88 -23.22
N GLU A 562 -17.49 28.59 -24.02
CA GLU A 562 -17.93 29.34 -25.20
C GLU A 562 -18.47 28.41 -26.30
N LYS A 563 -17.76 27.30 -26.58
CA LYS A 563 -18.17 26.33 -27.60
C LYS A 563 -19.24 25.35 -27.10
N LYS A 564 -19.58 25.38 -25.81
CA LYS A 564 -20.52 24.44 -25.16
C LYS A 564 -20.19 23.00 -25.53
N VAL A 565 -18.92 22.61 -25.37
CA VAL A 565 -18.44 21.29 -25.79
C VAL A 565 -19.18 20.20 -25.00
N ILE A 566 -19.80 19.27 -25.71
CA ILE A 566 -20.57 18.19 -25.09
C ILE A 566 -19.61 17.14 -24.53
N PRO A 567 -19.67 16.82 -23.22
CA PRO A 567 -18.81 15.80 -22.63
C PRO A 567 -19.17 14.39 -23.12
N GLU A 568 -18.15 13.55 -23.34
CA GLU A 568 -18.37 12.14 -23.67
C GLU A 568 -18.96 11.40 -22.45
N TYR A 569 -20.07 10.69 -22.66
CA TYR A 569 -20.71 9.95 -21.58
C TYR A 569 -19.99 8.65 -21.25
N TYR A 570 -19.84 8.36 -19.97
CA TYR A 570 -19.28 7.10 -19.49
C TYR A 570 -20.14 6.49 -18.37
N PRO A 571 -20.28 5.16 -18.28
CA PRO A 571 -21.04 4.54 -17.19
C PRO A 571 -20.37 4.75 -15.83
N TYR A 572 -21.15 4.96 -14.77
CA TYR A 572 -20.66 4.94 -13.39
C TYR A 572 -19.91 3.63 -13.12
N GLY A 573 -18.72 3.72 -12.53
CA GLY A 573 -17.85 2.58 -12.22
C GLY A 573 -17.04 2.07 -13.41
N SER A 574 -17.06 2.77 -14.56
CA SER A 574 -16.19 2.48 -15.71
C SER A 574 -14.81 3.15 -15.57
N ARG A 575 -13.99 3.10 -16.61
CA ARG A 575 -12.65 3.71 -16.63
C ARG A 575 -12.65 5.17 -17.13
N GLY A 576 -13.83 5.70 -17.41
CA GLY A 576 -14.01 6.98 -18.07
C GLY A 576 -14.31 6.81 -19.58
N PRO A 577 -14.36 7.93 -20.32
CA PRO A 577 -14.66 7.96 -21.74
C PRO A 577 -13.60 7.26 -22.59
N VAL A 578 -14.03 6.67 -23.71
CA VAL A 578 -13.16 6.00 -24.69
C VAL A 578 -12.22 7.01 -25.35
N GLY A 579 -12.65 8.27 -25.51
CA GLY A 579 -11.80 9.37 -25.97
C GLY A 579 -10.48 9.48 -25.21
N SER A 580 -10.46 9.18 -23.91
CA SER A 580 -9.23 9.22 -23.11
C SER A 580 -8.17 8.22 -23.60
N HIS A 581 -8.59 7.06 -24.13
CA HIS A 581 -7.68 6.08 -24.71
C HIS A 581 -7.13 6.55 -26.05
N TYR A 582 -7.96 7.20 -26.88
CA TYR A 582 -7.52 7.78 -28.15
C TYR A 582 -6.54 8.94 -27.95
N LEU A 583 -6.76 9.78 -26.92
CA LEU A 583 -5.83 10.85 -26.56
C LEU A 583 -4.44 10.30 -26.22
N ALA A 584 -4.35 9.27 -25.39
CA ALA A 584 -3.05 8.65 -25.07
C ALA A 584 -2.43 7.98 -26.31
N ALA A 585 -3.24 7.33 -27.15
CA ALA A 585 -2.80 6.70 -28.38
C ALA A 585 -2.22 7.70 -29.40
N LYS A 586 -2.76 8.93 -29.48
CA LYS A 586 -2.21 10.05 -30.29
C LYS A 586 -0.72 10.29 -29.99
N TYR A 587 -0.30 10.03 -28.75
CA TYR A 587 1.07 10.20 -28.29
C TYR A 587 1.86 8.90 -28.17
N ASN A 588 1.36 7.81 -28.78
CA ASN A 588 1.94 6.48 -28.65
C ASN A 588 2.08 6.03 -27.18
N VAL A 589 1.11 6.35 -26.34
CA VAL A 589 1.06 5.96 -24.93
C VAL A 589 -0.17 5.11 -24.66
N ARG A 590 -0.05 4.16 -23.73
CA ARG A 590 -1.17 3.45 -23.14
C ARG A 590 -1.26 3.81 -21.67
N TRP A 591 -2.47 4.08 -21.18
CA TRP A 591 -2.68 4.35 -19.76
C TRP A 591 -2.29 3.14 -18.91
N GLY A 592 -1.52 3.39 -17.84
CA GLY A 592 -1.07 2.36 -16.92
C GLY A 592 -2.17 1.81 -16.01
N ASP A 593 -3.33 2.47 -15.92
CA ASP A 593 -4.53 2.00 -15.20
C ASP A 593 -5.25 0.83 -15.90
N LEU A 594 -4.91 0.58 -17.17
CA LEU A 594 -5.32 -0.62 -17.91
C LEU A 594 -4.72 -1.88 -17.28
N GLY A 595 -3.57 -1.71 -16.62
CA GLY A 595 -2.87 -2.66 -15.80
C GLY A 595 -3.77 -3.14 -14.69
N VAL A 596 -4.41 -4.25 -14.97
CA VAL A 596 -4.93 -5.10 -13.95
C VAL A 596 -3.73 -5.62 -13.15
N ASP A 597 -3.33 -4.88 -12.12
CA ASP A 597 -2.52 -5.36 -11.00
C ASP A 597 -3.38 -6.37 -10.18
N ARG A 598 -4.02 -7.35 -10.85
CA ARG A 598 -4.93 -8.37 -10.26
C ARG A 598 -4.17 -9.39 -9.42
N CYS A 599 -2.85 -9.34 -9.40
CA CYS A 599 -2.04 -10.14 -8.50
C CYS A 599 -1.46 -9.21 -7.43
N PHE A 600 -1.82 -9.49 -6.18
CA PHE A 600 -1.16 -9.12 -4.92
C PHE A 600 -1.82 -8.12 -3.95
N PHE A 601 -2.84 -7.32 -4.32
CA PHE A 601 -3.29 -6.24 -3.39
C PHE A 601 -4.78 -6.20 -2.99
N PHE A 602 -5.63 -7.11 -3.45
CA PHE A 602 -6.98 -7.20 -2.87
C PHE A 602 -6.98 -8.13 -1.65
N HIS A 603 -7.13 -7.59 -0.45
CA HIS A 603 -7.62 -8.39 0.67
C HIS A 603 -9.13 -8.43 0.59
N GLU A 604 -9.67 -9.60 0.28
CA GLU A 604 -11.11 -9.81 0.33
C GLU A 604 -11.69 -9.43 1.71
N ASN A 605 -12.76 -8.63 1.73
CA ASN A 605 -13.57 -8.43 2.93
C ASN A 605 -14.37 -9.71 3.21
N MET A 606 -14.31 -10.17 4.46
CA MET A 606 -14.95 -11.40 4.94
C MET A 606 -16.24 -11.14 5.71
N GLU A 607 -16.57 -9.89 6.00
CA GLU A 607 -17.78 -9.51 6.73
C GLU A 607 -19.04 -10.01 6.01
N GLY A 608 -19.86 -10.77 6.73
CA GLY A 608 -21.11 -11.36 6.22
C GLY A 608 -20.93 -12.49 5.20
N LYS A 609 -19.70 -12.93 4.90
CA LYS A 609 -19.46 -14.08 4.00
C LYS A 609 -19.59 -15.39 4.71
N VAL A 610 -20.05 -16.42 3.99
CA VAL A 610 -20.25 -17.76 4.54
C VAL A 610 -19.06 -18.66 4.21
N VAL A 611 -18.41 -19.17 5.25
CA VAL A 611 -17.23 -20.03 5.16
C VAL A 611 -17.53 -21.40 5.75
N LEU A 612 -17.46 -22.44 4.92
CA LEU A 612 -17.61 -23.84 5.35
C LEU A 612 -16.23 -24.45 5.63
N ILE A 613 -16.02 -25.00 6.82
CA ILE A 613 -14.73 -25.55 7.27
C ILE A 613 -14.89 -26.99 7.74
N THR A 614 -14.22 -27.92 7.07
CA THR A 614 -14.18 -29.34 7.47
C THR A 614 -13.02 -29.65 8.43
N GLY A 615 -13.22 -30.59 9.35
CA GLY A 615 -12.24 -30.91 10.40
C GLY A 615 -12.02 -29.74 11.37
N ALA A 616 -13.10 -29.01 11.70
CA ALA A 616 -13.04 -27.77 12.46
C ALA A 616 -12.92 -27.97 13.99
N ALA A 617 -13.04 -29.19 14.51
CA ALA A 617 -13.04 -29.40 15.96
C ALA A 617 -11.65 -29.43 16.62
N SER A 618 -10.56 -29.45 15.85
CA SER A 618 -9.21 -29.20 16.40
C SER A 618 -8.17 -28.79 15.34
N GLY A 619 -7.03 -28.26 15.80
CA GLY A 619 -5.84 -28.04 14.97
C GLY A 619 -5.97 -26.86 14.00
N ILE A 620 -5.59 -27.05 12.73
CA ILE A 620 -5.61 -25.97 11.73
C ILE A 620 -7.06 -25.53 11.44
N GLY A 621 -8.01 -26.47 11.33
CA GLY A 621 -9.41 -26.17 11.03
C GLY A 621 -10.06 -25.29 12.10
N GLU A 622 -9.86 -25.63 13.37
CA GLU A 622 -10.32 -24.85 14.53
C GLU A 622 -9.73 -23.42 14.50
N GLN A 623 -8.42 -23.30 14.33
CA GLN A 623 -7.77 -21.98 14.31
C GLN A 623 -8.17 -21.17 13.07
N MET A 624 -8.46 -21.81 11.93
CA MET A 624 -9.01 -21.14 10.76
C MET A 624 -10.42 -20.61 11.02
N ALA A 625 -11.28 -21.35 11.75
CA ALA A 625 -12.58 -20.87 12.17
C ALA A 625 -12.45 -19.57 12.99
N TYR A 626 -11.54 -19.54 13.97
CA TYR A 626 -11.27 -18.34 14.77
C TYR A 626 -10.73 -17.16 13.94
N GLU A 627 -9.84 -17.41 12.98
CA GLU A 627 -9.29 -16.34 12.14
C GLU A 627 -10.31 -15.79 11.12
N TYR A 628 -11.26 -16.60 10.65
CA TYR A 628 -12.39 -16.12 9.85
C TYR A 628 -13.43 -15.37 10.70
N ALA A 629 -13.72 -15.84 11.91
CA ALA A 629 -14.61 -15.17 12.87
C ALA A 629 -14.14 -13.74 13.20
N LYS A 630 -12.84 -13.56 13.50
CA LYS A 630 -12.22 -12.23 13.73
C LYS A 630 -12.39 -11.25 12.58
N LYS A 631 -12.73 -11.73 11.39
CA LYS A 631 -12.90 -10.94 10.17
C LYS A 631 -14.38 -10.83 9.77
N GLY A 632 -15.31 -11.18 10.67
CA GLY A 632 -16.75 -10.99 10.49
C GLY A 632 -17.44 -12.03 9.59
N ALA A 633 -16.81 -13.17 9.32
CA ALA A 633 -17.42 -14.21 8.50
C ALA A 633 -18.44 -15.05 9.29
N CYS A 634 -19.54 -15.43 8.64
CA CYS A 634 -20.43 -16.48 9.11
C CYS A 634 -19.79 -17.85 8.83
N LEU A 635 -19.90 -18.78 9.78
CA LEU A 635 -19.17 -20.05 9.73
C LEU A 635 -20.13 -21.24 9.68
N VAL A 636 -19.78 -22.24 8.88
CA VAL A 636 -20.32 -23.59 8.94
C VAL A 636 -19.17 -24.51 9.31
N ILE A 637 -19.17 -25.05 10.53
CA ILE A 637 -18.08 -25.86 11.06
C ILE A 637 -18.48 -27.33 11.09
N VAL A 638 -17.68 -28.17 10.42
CA VAL A 638 -17.98 -29.59 10.21
C VAL A 638 -16.89 -30.46 10.82
N ASP A 639 -17.27 -31.42 11.68
CA ASP A 639 -16.37 -32.47 12.20
C ASP A 639 -17.21 -33.68 12.65
N LYS A 640 -16.63 -34.88 12.66
CA LYS A 640 -17.30 -36.08 13.17
C LYS A 640 -17.48 -36.07 14.69
N ARG A 641 -16.70 -35.22 15.39
CA ARG A 641 -16.73 -35.04 16.85
C ARG A 641 -17.65 -33.87 17.21
N GLY A 642 -18.96 -34.11 17.15
CA GLY A 642 -19.97 -33.08 17.42
C GLY A 642 -19.85 -32.46 18.80
N ASP A 643 -19.43 -33.25 19.81
CA ASP A 643 -19.18 -32.83 21.19
C ASP A 643 -18.15 -31.68 21.31
N LYS A 644 -17.16 -31.65 20.40
CA LYS A 644 -16.10 -30.64 20.41
C LYS A 644 -16.43 -29.39 19.61
N LEU A 645 -17.43 -29.45 18.73
CA LEU A 645 -17.80 -28.29 17.91
C LEU A 645 -18.38 -27.16 18.77
N GLN A 646 -19.05 -27.49 19.88
CA GLN A 646 -19.70 -26.49 20.75
C GLN A 646 -18.71 -25.44 21.28
N ASN A 647 -17.53 -25.87 21.72
CA ASN A 647 -16.47 -24.95 22.17
C ASN A 647 -16.00 -24.00 21.05
N VAL A 648 -15.98 -24.49 19.81
CA VAL A 648 -15.59 -23.69 18.63
C VAL A 648 -16.69 -22.69 18.28
N VAL A 649 -17.96 -23.07 18.42
CA VAL A 649 -19.12 -22.16 18.24
C VAL A 649 -19.02 -20.98 19.18
N GLU A 650 -18.91 -21.24 20.49
CA GLU A 650 -18.86 -20.21 21.53
C GLU A 650 -17.69 -19.26 21.29
N ARG A 651 -16.49 -19.80 21.11
CA ARG A 651 -15.28 -18.99 20.91
C ARG A 651 -15.30 -18.21 19.59
N ALA A 652 -15.85 -18.76 18.52
CA ALA A 652 -15.98 -18.04 17.26
C ALA A 652 -17.02 -16.89 17.35
N GLY A 653 -18.10 -17.09 18.11
CA GLY A 653 -19.06 -16.02 18.42
C GLY A 653 -18.40 -14.85 19.16
N GLU A 654 -17.65 -15.13 20.22
CA GLU A 654 -16.89 -14.11 20.98
C GLU A 654 -15.88 -13.34 20.13
N LEU A 655 -15.30 -14.00 19.12
CA LEU A 655 -14.32 -13.39 18.23
C LEU A 655 -14.94 -12.54 17.11
N GLY A 656 -16.26 -12.47 17.00
CA GLY A 656 -16.96 -11.58 16.07
C GLY A 656 -17.63 -12.25 14.87
N SER A 657 -17.84 -13.58 14.89
CA SER A 657 -18.66 -14.24 13.87
C SER A 657 -20.14 -13.87 14.04
N PRO A 658 -20.84 -13.36 13.00
CA PRO A 658 -22.27 -13.05 13.08
C PRO A 658 -23.17 -14.29 13.22
N GLY A 659 -22.67 -15.47 12.86
CA GLY A 659 -23.40 -16.74 12.98
C GLY A 659 -22.49 -17.94 12.77
N VAL A 660 -22.67 -18.99 13.57
CA VAL A 660 -21.87 -20.22 13.49
C VAL A 660 -22.80 -21.44 13.53
N LEU A 661 -22.80 -22.23 12.45
CA LEU A 661 -23.58 -23.45 12.32
C LEU A 661 -22.68 -24.68 12.53
N PRO A 662 -22.80 -25.42 13.64
CA PRO A 662 -22.10 -26.69 13.83
C PRO A 662 -22.83 -27.83 13.12
N VAL A 663 -22.10 -28.64 12.35
CA VAL A 663 -22.65 -29.83 11.67
C VAL A 663 -21.81 -31.06 12.01
N CYS A 664 -22.43 -32.03 12.68
CA CYS A 664 -21.80 -33.33 12.95
C CYS A 664 -21.94 -34.22 11.70
N ALA A 665 -20.82 -34.45 11.00
CA ALA A 665 -20.79 -35.21 9.76
C ALA A 665 -19.44 -35.86 9.50
N ASP A 666 -19.44 -37.01 8.82
CA ASP A 666 -18.25 -37.73 8.40
C ASP A 666 -17.96 -37.45 6.91
N VAL A 667 -16.85 -36.77 6.64
CA VAL A 667 -16.45 -36.43 5.27
C VAL A 667 -16.15 -37.64 4.38
N SER A 668 -15.94 -38.83 4.96
CA SER A 668 -15.76 -40.05 4.15
C SER A 668 -17.06 -40.52 3.49
N LYS A 669 -18.23 -40.05 3.95
CA LYS A 669 -19.55 -40.42 3.45
C LYS A 669 -20.09 -39.34 2.52
N VAL A 670 -20.39 -39.72 1.27
CA VAL A 670 -20.88 -38.80 0.24
C VAL A 670 -22.19 -38.09 0.63
N ASP A 671 -23.11 -38.80 1.29
CA ASP A 671 -24.39 -38.25 1.73
C ASP A 671 -24.22 -37.18 2.81
N ASP A 672 -23.25 -37.36 3.71
CA ASP A 672 -22.89 -36.37 4.72
C ASP A 672 -22.28 -35.12 4.08
N CYS A 673 -21.42 -35.29 3.07
CA CYS A 673 -20.87 -34.18 2.28
C CYS A 673 -21.94 -33.35 1.58
N LYS A 674 -22.95 -34.01 1.02
CA LYS A 674 -24.11 -33.31 0.44
C LYS A 674 -24.89 -32.57 1.53
N ARG A 675 -25.20 -33.27 2.63
CA ARG A 675 -26.01 -32.77 3.73
C ARG A 675 -25.46 -31.48 4.34
N PHE A 676 -24.18 -31.41 4.69
CA PHE A 676 -23.64 -30.19 5.30
C PHE A 676 -23.52 -29.01 4.33
N VAL A 677 -23.40 -29.27 3.01
CA VAL A 677 -23.46 -28.21 1.99
C VAL A 677 -24.89 -27.69 1.88
N ASP A 678 -25.88 -28.59 1.83
CA ASP A 678 -27.29 -28.22 1.79
C ASP A 678 -27.69 -27.44 3.06
N GLU A 679 -27.26 -27.88 4.24
CA GLU A 679 -27.49 -27.17 5.51
C GLU A 679 -26.87 -25.77 5.51
N ALA A 680 -25.65 -25.60 4.98
CA ALA A 680 -25.03 -24.28 4.81
C ALA A 680 -25.88 -23.32 3.96
N ILE A 681 -26.41 -23.84 2.85
CA ILE A 681 -27.24 -23.06 1.92
C ILE A 681 -28.62 -22.79 2.50
N ASN A 682 -29.25 -23.76 3.17
CA ASN A 682 -30.55 -23.58 3.80
C ASN A 682 -30.49 -22.56 4.95
N HIS A 683 -29.39 -22.53 5.70
CA HIS A 683 -29.23 -21.64 6.85
C HIS A 683 -28.83 -20.21 6.45
N PHE A 684 -27.83 -20.06 5.57
CA PHE A 684 -27.29 -18.73 5.23
C PHE A 684 -27.65 -18.24 3.81
N GLY A 685 -28.31 -19.06 2.99
CA GLY A 685 -28.71 -18.72 1.62
C GLY A 685 -27.57 -18.64 0.59
N ARG A 686 -26.31 -18.80 1.01
CA ARG A 686 -25.12 -18.63 0.18
C ARG A 686 -23.92 -19.42 0.71
N LEU A 687 -22.92 -19.62 -0.15
CA LEU A 687 -21.62 -20.17 0.23
C LEU A 687 -20.53 -19.41 -0.51
N ASP A 688 -19.59 -18.80 0.23
CA ASP A 688 -18.51 -18.00 -0.35
C ASP A 688 -17.19 -18.77 -0.34
N HIS A 689 -16.84 -19.42 0.76
CA HIS A 689 -15.58 -20.18 0.88
C HIS A 689 -15.85 -21.62 1.31
N LEU A 690 -15.17 -22.58 0.68
CA LEU A 690 -15.08 -23.98 1.13
C LEU A 690 -13.64 -24.27 1.57
N VAL A 691 -13.45 -24.70 2.82
CA VAL A 691 -12.17 -25.11 3.39
C VAL A 691 -12.16 -26.61 3.63
N ASN A 692 -11.45 -27.32 2.75
CA ASN A 692 -11.19 -28.75 2.83
C ASN A 692 -9.93 -28.99 3.68
N ASN A 693 -10.14 -29.18 4.98
CA ASN A 693 -9.08 -29.36 5.97
C ASN A 693 -9.10 -30.73 6.66
N ALA A 694 -10.25 -31.43 6.69
CA ALA A 694 -10.36 -32.73 7.33
C ALA A 694 -9.24 -33.70 6.89
N GLY A 695 -8.64 -34.39 7.86
CA GLY A 695 -7.61 -35.37 7.55
C GLY A 695 -7.06 -36.17 8.72
N ILE A 696 -6.44 -37.29 8.36
CA ILE A 696 -5.75 -38.24 9.24
C ILE A 696 -4.35 -38.55 8.71
N ILE A 697 -3.46 -39.01 9.59
CA ILE A 697 -2.10 -39.42 9.28
C ILE A 697 -1.88 -40.83 9.84
N SER A 698 -1.08 -41.64 9.14
CA SER A 698 -0.52 -42.89 9.66
C SER A 698 0.97 -42.91 9.32
N ALA A 699 1.75 -43.47 10.24
CA ALA A 699 3.18 -43.63 10.09
C ALA A 699 3.57 -45.10 10.31
N CYS A 700 3.92 -45.81 9.23
CA CYS A 700 4.36 -47.20 9.24
C CYS A 700 5.32 -47.47 8.07
N LEU A 701 6.29 -48.37 8.24
CA LEU A 701 6.99 -48.93 7.09
C LEU A 701 6.08 -49.93 6.39
N ILE A 702 6.20 -50.06 5.07
CA ILE A 702 5.37 -50.97 4.28
C ILE A 702 5.49 -52.44 4.75
N GLU A 703 6.68 -52.82 5.23
CA GLU A 703 6.97 -54.17 5.78
C GLU A 703 6.31 -54.44 7.13
N ASP A 704 5.92 -53.40 7.87
CA ASP A 704 5.32 -53.52 9.21
C ASP A 704 3.78 -53.60 9.14
N ILE A 705 3.19 -53.58 7.93
CA ILE A 705 1.74 -53.57 7.72
C ILE A 705 1.26 -55.01 7.56
N THR A 706 0.37 -55.43 8.45
CA THR A 706 -0.28 -56.76 8.41
C THR A 706 -1.41 -56.83 7.38
N ASP A 707 -2.16 -55.74 7.20
CA ASP A 707 -3.25 -55.61 6.22
C ASP A 707 -3.21 -54.24 5.55
N VAL A 708 -2.99 -54.21 4.23
CA VAL A 708 -2.93 -52.97 3.44
C VAL A 708 -4.29 -52.28 3.31
N THR A 709 -5.40 -53.02 3.45
CA THR A 709 -6.75 -52.45 3.30
C THR A 709 -7.06 -51.43 4.41
N GLU A 710 -6.38 -51.52 5.55
CA GLU A 710 -6.48 -50.55 6.66
C GLU A 710 -5.97 -49.15 6.30
N ALA A 711 -5.27 -48.99 5.16
CA ALA A 711 -4.90 -47.69 4.63
C ALA A 711 -6.01 -47.00 3.82
N ALA A 712 -7.07 -47.72 3.40
CA ALA A 712 -8.14 -47.18 2.57
C ALA A 712 -8.86 -45.96 3.18
N PRO A 713 -9.21 -45.94 4.50
CA PRO A 713 -9.85 -44.79 5.12
C PRO A 713 -9.06 -43.49 5.00
N MET A 714 -7.73 -43.57 4.79
CA MET A 714 -6.90 -42.39 4.60
C MET A 714 -7.19 -41.69 3.27
N MET A 715 -7.39 -42.46 2.20
CA MET A 715 -7.80 -41.89 0.91
C MET A 715 -9.24 -41.38 1.00
N ASP A 716 -10.12 -42.14 1.66
CA ASP A 716 -11.53 -41.78 1.82
C ASP A 716 -11.70 -40.43 2.54
N ILE A 717 -10.92 -40.19 3.59
CA ILE A 717 -10.99 -38.95 4.37
C ILE A 717 -10.16 -37.83 3.72
N ASN A 718 -8.88 -38.05 3.43
CA ASN A 718 -7.99 -36.97 3.00
C ASN A 718 -8.27 -36.50 1.57
N PHE A 719 -8.67 -37.42 0.68
CA PHE A 719 -8.89 -37.13 -0.73
C PHE A 719 -10.39 -37.09 -1.05
N TRP A 720 -11.09 -38.22 -0.93
CA TRP A 720 -12.49 -38.32 -1.37
C TRP A 720 -13.41 -37.36 -0.61
N GLY A 721 -13.24 -37.21 0.70
CA GLY A 721 -14.02 -36.24 1.46
C GLY A 721 -13.87 -34.81 0.97
N SER A 722 -12.68 -34.43 0.50
CA SER A 722 -12.49 -33.12 -0.15
C SER A 722 -13.17 -33.05 -1.51
N VAL A 723 -13.14 -34.14 -2.29
CA VAL A 723 -13.76 -34.23 -3.62
C VAL A 723 -15.29 -34.13 -3.53
N TYR A 724 -15.91 -34.91 -2.65
CA TYR A 724 -17.37 -34.91 -2.45
C TYR A 724 -17.88 -33.53 -2.02
N SER A 725 -17.24 -32.94 -1.00
CA SER A 725 -17.57 -31.60 -0.52
C SER A 725 -17.50 -30.54 -1.62
N THR A 726 -16.43 -30.59 -2.44
CA THR A 726 -16.25 -29.67 -3.55
C THR A 726 -17.27 -29.89 -4.66
N HIS A 727 -17.59 -31.13 -5.01
CA HIS A 727 -18.58 -31.45 -6.03
C HIS A 727 -19.93 -30.78 -5.72
N PHE A 728 -20.42 -30.93 -4.49
CA PHE A 728 -21.69 -30.32 -4.07
C PHE A 728 -21.60 -28.79 -3.87
N ALA A 729 -20.43 -28.26 -3.50
CA ALA A 729 -20.26 -26.82 -3.29
C ALA A 729 -20.11 -26.01 -4.60
N ILE A 730 -19.62 -26.61 -5.70
CA ILE A 730 -19.33 -25.90 -6.97
C ILE A 730 -20.51 -25.05 -7.48
N PRO A 731 -21.76 -25.56 -7.58
CA PRO A 731 -22.87 -24.76 -8.07
C PRO A 731 -23.11 -23.49 -7.25
N HIS A 732 -22.91 -23.54 -5.93
CA HIS A 732 -23.11 -22.42 -5.02
C HIS A 732 -21.93 -21.44 -5.04
N LEU A 733 -20.70 -21.96 -5.08
CA LEU A 733 -19.49 -21.16 -5.20
C LEU A 733 -19.42 -20.42 -6.54
N LYS A 734 -19.94 -20.99 -7.63
CA LYS A 734 -20.05 -20.29 -8.93
C LYS A 734 -20.95 -19.04 -8.84
N LYS A 735 -22.04 -19.10 -8.07
CA LYS A 735 -22.96 -17.96 -7.87
C LYS A 735 -22.29 -16.81 -7.13
N THR A 736 -21.45 -17.11 -6.14
CA THR A 736 -20.76 -16.11 -5.30
C THR A 736 -19.39 -15.70 -5.84
N LYS A 737 -18.90 -16.35 -6.90
CA LYS A 737 -17.50 -16.28 -7.35
C LYS A 737 -16.53 -16.63 -6.22
N GLY A 738 -16.90 -17.67 -5.47
CA GLY A 738 -16.29 -18.08 -4.21
C GLY A 738 -14.90 -18.70 -4.35
N LYS A 739 -14.39 -19.19 -3.22
CA LYS A 739 -13.04 -19.74 -3.09
C LYS A 739 -13.06 -21.14 -2.50
N ILE A 740 -12.11 -21.96 -2.94
CA ILE A 740 -11.82 -23.26 -2.34
C ILE A 740 -10.42 -23.20 -1.74
N VAL A 741 -10.29 -23.64 -0.49
CA VAL A 741 -9.04 -23.77 0.24
C VAL A 741 -8.82 -25.23 0.54
N VAL A 742 -7.67 -25.77 0.19
CA VAL A 742 -7.36 -27.19 0.40
C VAL A 742 -6.08 -27.33 1.18
N ILE A 743 -6.15 -28.08 2.29
CA ILE A 743 -5.01 -28.34 3.15
C ILE A 743 -4.35 -29.67 2.72
N SER A 744 -3.31 -29.53 1.90
CA SER A 744 -2.42 -30.62 1.53
C SER A 744 -1.34 -30.82 2.61
N SER A 745 -0.08 -31.08 2.25
CA SER A 745 1.06 -31.18 3.16
C SER A 745 2.36 -30.89 2.40
N ALA A 746 3.37 -30.37 3.10
CA ALA A 746 4.73 -30.30 2.56
C ALA A 746 5.29 -31.69 2.22
N SER A 747 4.82 -32.74 2.91
CA SER A 747 5.19 -34.13 2.63
C SER A 747 4.68 -34.64 1.28
N ALA A 748 3.67 -33.98 0.68
CA ALA A 748 3.23 -34.26 -0.68
C ALA A 748 4.27 -33.88 -1.76
N ILE A 749 5.36 -33.22 -1.36
CA ILE A 749 6.49 -32.87 -2.22
C ILE A 749 7.76 -33.57 -1.74
N LEU A 750 7.99 -33.67 -0.42
CA LEU A 750 9.25 -34.16 0.14
C LEU A 750 9.36 -35.68 0.34
N HIS A 751 8.26 -36.43 0.30
CA HIS A 751 8.31 -37.91 0.36
C HIS A 751 9.07 -38.53 1.56
N PRO A 752 8.95 -38.05 2.83
CA PRO A 752 9.63 -38.67 3.95
C PRO A 752 9.21 -40.15 4.19
N PRO A 753 10.15 -41.03 4.58
CA PRO A 753 9.85 -42.43 4.88
C PRO A 753 8.78 -42.59 5.98
N ARG A 754 8.13 -43.75 5.98
CA ARG A 754 7.04 -44.14 6.90
C ARG A 754 5.68 -43.45 6.68
N LEU A 755 5.58 -42.44 5.82
CA LEU A 755 4.33 -41.72 5.57
C LEU A 755 3.70 -42.04 4.19
N GLY A 756 4.00 -43.19 3.60
CA GLY A 756 3.66 -43.53 2.21
C GLY A 756 2.19 -43.28 1.83
N PHE A 757 1.24 -43.89 2.54
CA PHE A 757 -0.20 -43.72 2.27
C PHE A 757 -0.68 -42.27 2.50
N TYR A 758 -0.15 -41.60 3.52
CA TYR A 758 -0.49 -40.20 3.80
C TYR A 758 -0.04 -39.29 2.67
N ILE A 759 1.18 -39.49 2.21
CA ILE A 759 1.78 -38.74 1.12
C ILE A 759 1.04 -39.01 -0.18
N ALA A 760 0.69 -40.26 -0.47
CA ALA A 760 -0.14 -40.59 -1.63
C ALA A 760 -1.46 -39.82 -1.60
N SER A 761 -2.18 -39.83 -0.47
CA SER A 761 -3.46 -39.11 -0.34
C SER A 761 -3.32 -37.59 -0.50
N LYS A 762 -2.28 -36.97 0.09
CA LYS A 762 -2.05 -35.52 0.00
C LYS A 762 -1.51 -35.08 -1.37
N SER A 763 -0.80 -35.97 -2.08
CA SER A 763 -0.31 -35.75 -3.45
C SER A 763 -1.44 -35.87 -4.48
N ALA A 764 -2.33 -36.85 -4.31
CA ALA A 764 -3.57 -36.97 -5.09
C ALA A 764 -4.43 -35.72 -4.91
N LEU A 765 -4.63 -35.29 -3.67
CA LEU A 765 -5.35 -34.06 -3.33
C LEU A 765 -4.73 -32.83 -4.02
N LYS A 766 -3.42 -32.63 -3.89
CA LYS A 766 -2.72 -31.51 -4.54
C LYS A 766 -2.96 -31.54 -6.06
N SER A 767 -2.71 -32.67 -6.71
CA SER A 767 -2.79 -32.80 -8.17
C SER A 767 -4.21 -32.60 -8.71
N PHE A 768 -5.22 -33.10 -8.00
CA PHE A 768 -6.63 -32.89 -8.36
C PHE A 768 -7.02 -31.41 -8.31
N TYR A 769 -6.64 -30.70 -7.24
CA TYR A 769 -6.98 -29.28 -7.10
C TYR A 769 -6.12 -28.34 -7.98
N GLU A 770 -4.95 -28.78 -8.43
CA GLU A 770 -4.24 -28.10 -9.54
C GLU A 770 -5.07 -28.10 -10.81
N THR A 771 -5.64 -29.26 -11.15
CA THR A 771 -6.46 -29.45 -12.35
C THR A 771 -7.76 -28.65 -12.25
N LEU A 772 -8.50 -28.79 -11.15
CA LEU A 772 -9.73 -28.03 -10.90
C LEU A 772 -9.53 -26.52 -10.92
N ARG A 773 -8.35 -26.02 -10.50
CA ARG A 773 -8.06 -24.59 -10.53
C ARG A 773 -8.10 -24.03 -11.95
N VAL A 774 -7.71 -24.83 -12.95
CA VAL A 774 -7.78 -24.45 -14.35
C VAL A 774 -9.22 -24.58 -14.86
N GLU A 775 -9.89 -25.69 -14.56
CA GLU A 775 -11.25 -25.99 -15.05
C GLU A 775 -12.32 -25.02 -14.52
N LEU A 776 -12.18 -24.56 -13.27
CA LEU A 776 -13.16 -23.69 -12.63
C LEU A 776 -12.83 -22.20 -12.76
N ALA A 777 -11.67 -21.84 -13.32
CA ALA A 777 -11.31 -20.46 -13.58
C ALA A 777 -12.15 -19.87 -14.74
N PRO A 778 -12.52 -18.57 -14.69
CA PRO A 778 -12.25 -17.59 -13.62
C PRO A 778 -13.33 -17.55 -12.53
N GLN A 779 -14.28 -18.49 -12.52
CA GLN A 779 -15.49 -18.44 -11.68
C GLN A 779 -15.19 -18.77 -10.21
N ILE A 780 -14.33 -19.75 -9.94
CA ILE A 780 -13.93 -20.13 -8.57
C ILE A 780 -12.40 -20.03 -8.46
N LYS A 781 -11.90 -19.47 -7.36
CA LYS A 781 -10.45 -19.43 -7.08
C LYS A 781 -10.06 -20.55 -6.11
N ILE A 782 -8.91 -21.17 -6.33
CA ILE A 782 -8.43 -22.28 -5.48
C ILE A 782 -7.05 -21.98 -4.90
N THR A 783 -6.94 -22.04 -3.58
CA THR A 783 -5.70 -21.93 -2.81
C THR A 783 -5.31 -23.29 -2.24
N ILE A 784 -4.10 -23.76 -2.53
CA ILE A 784 -3.57 -25.01 -1.97
C ILE A 784 -2.56 -24.67 -0.89
N ALA A 785 -2.86 -25.02 0.35
CA ALA A 785 -1.94 -24.91 1.47
C ALA A 785 -1.13 -26.20 1.62
N THR A 786 0.19 -26.10 1.81
CA THR A 786 1.11 -27.21 2.04
C THR A 786 1.85 -27.01 3.38
N PRO A 787 1.19 -27.24 4.53
CA PRO A 787 1.84 -27.08 5.83
C PRO A 787 2.93 -28.15 6.05
N GLY A 788 4.02 -27.75 6.71
CA GLY A 788 5.09 -28.60 7.22
C GLY A 788 4.81 -29.07 8.66
N PHE A 789 5.80 -29.01 9.54
CA PHE A 789 5.62 -29.36 10.96
C PHE A 789 4.83 -28.28 11.72
N ILE A 790 3.52 -28.51 11.88
CA ILE A 790 2.61 -27.65 12.63
C ILE A 790 2.18 -28.35 13.92
N ASP A 791 2.17 -27.62 15.03
CA ASP A 791 1.72 -28.10 16.33
C ASP A 791 0.20 -28.33 16.35
N THR A 792 -0.21 -29.59 16.24
CA THR A 792 -1.61 -30.05 16.14
C THR A 792 -1.77 -31.39 16.87
N ASP A 793 -3.01 -31.82 17.14
CA ASP A 793 -3.26 -33.15 17.71
C ASP A 793 -2.65 -34.29 16.88
N MET A 794 -2.47 -34.05 15.57
CA MET A 794 -1.85 -34.96 14.61
C MET A 794 -0.34 -35.14 14.87
N THR A 795 0.36 -34.07 15.27
CA THR A 795 1.80 -34.10 15.58
C THR A 795 2.10 -34.39 17.06
N ARG A 796 1.13 -34.17 17.97
CA ARG A 796 1.23 -34.45 19.41
C ARG A 796 0.96 -35.90 19.82
N GLY A 797 0.68 -36.80 18.88
CA GLY A 797 0.51 -38.23 19.17
C GLY A 797 -0.91 -38.69 19.52
N LYS A 798 -1.88 -37.78 19.71
CA LYS A 798 -3.25 -38.13 20.17
C LYS A 798 -4.10 -38.87 19.12
N LYS A 799 -3.79 -38.74 17.82
CA LYS A 799 -4.44 -39.50 16.72
C LYS A 799 -3.74 -40.81 16.34
N TYR A 800 -2.63 -41.18 16.98
CA TYR A 800 -2.01 -42.51 16.79
C TYR A 800 -2.83 -43.63 17.48
N LEU A 801 -3.77 -43.26 18.36
CA LEU A 801 -4.45 -44.14 19.30
C LEU A 801 -5.47 -45.13 18.70
N GLU A 802 -5.88 -44.99 17.43
CA GLU A 802 -6.75 -45.98 16.77
C GLU A 802 -5.96 -47.15 16.16
N MET A 803 -4.62 -47.14 16.22
CA MET A 803 -3.75 -48.13 15.57
C MET A 803 -3.13 -49.14 16.55
N LYS A 804 -3.85 -49.50 17.62
CA LYS A 804 -3.40 -50.49 18.62
C LYS A 804 -3.25 -51.92 18.07
N ALA A 805 -3.72 -52.22 16.84
CA ALA A 805 -3.67 -53.56 16.28
C ALA A 805 -2.42 -53.86 15.42
N ILE A 806 -1.67 -52.85 14.96
CA ILE A 806 -0.70 -53.04 13.85
C ILE A 806 0.77 -52.97 14.31
N ILE A 807 1.09 -52.27 15.40
CA ILE A 807 2.49 -51.92 15.73
C ILE A 807 3.00 -52.66 16.97
N LYS A 808 4.01 -53.52 16.81
CA LYS A 808 4.72 -54.24 17.89
C LYS A 808 5.76 -53.41 18.66
N GLN A 809 5.79 -52.08 18.47
CA GLN A 809 6.78 -51.16 19.07
C GLN A 809 6.17 -50.01 19.88
N ASN A 810 6.92 -49.59 20.91
CA ASN A 810 6.59 -48.55 21.88
C ASN A 810 6.24 -47.19 21.21
N PRO A 811 5.06 -46.59 21.48
CA PRO A 811 4.63 -45.28 20.93
C PRO A 811 5.60 -44.12 21.20
N GLU A 812 6.35 -44.20 22.30
CA GLU A 812 7.38 -43.24 22.74
C GLU A 812 8.57 -43.11 21.76
N LEU A 813 8.93 -44.20 21.06
CA LEU A 813 10.10 -44.25 20.16
C LEU A 813 9.86 -43.51 18.83
N ILE A 814 8.61 -43.49 18.35
CA ILE A 814 8.21 -42.78 17.13
C ILE A 814 8.25 -41.25 17.37
N ARG A 815 7.84 -40.81 18.56
CA ARG A 815 7.86 -39.40 18.99
C ARG A 815 9.29 -38.82 19.04
N LYS A 816 10.27 -39.61 19.46
CA LYS A 816 11.68 -39.18 19.57
C LYS A 816 12.43 -39.09 18.23
N GLN A 817 11.98 -39.80 17.19
CA GLN A 817 12.71 -39.84 15.90
C GLN A 817 12.23 -38.78 14.88
N VAL A 818 10.96 -38.33 14.92
CA VAL A 818 10.38 -37.49 13.86
C VAL A 818 10.34 -35.99 14.21
N VAL A 819 10.28 -35.63 15.49
CA VAL A 819 9.90 -34.26 15.93
C VAL A 819 11.09 -33.42 16.42
N HIS A 820 12.26 -34.01 16.66
CA HIS A 820 13.33 -33.32 17.41
C HIS A 820 14.32 -32.47 16.59
N ILE A 821 14.23 -32.47 15.26
CA ILE A 821 15.23 -31.83 14.37
C ILE A 821 14.78 -30.46 13.85
N PHE A 822 13.47 -30.18 13.78
CA PHE A 822 12.95 -28.96 13.15
C PHE A 822 11.98 -28.19 14.07
N PRO A 823 12.01 -26.85 14.05
CA PRO A 823 11.14 -26.03 14.88
C PRO A 823 9.66 -26.18 14.46
N LEU A 824 8.80 -26.45 15.44
CA LEU A 824 7.34 -26.51 15.26
C LEU A 824 6.74 -25.10 15.18
N MET A 825 5.90 -24.85 14.18
CA MET A 825 5.08 -23.64 14.11
C MET A 825 3.70 -23.88 14.71
N SER A 826 3.14 -22.88 15.40
CA SER A 826 1.81 -23.01 16.00
C SER A 826 0.71 -23.13 14.92
N SER A 827 -0.33 -23.92 15.22
CA SER A 827 -1.55 -24.01 14.37
C SER A 827 -2.21 -22.65 14.16
N LYS A 828 -2.19 -21.77 15.17
CA LYS A 828 -2.70 -20.39 15.10
C LYS A 828 -1.97 -19.55 14.06
N SER A 829 -0.64 -19.54 14.09
CA SER A 829 0.17 -18.80 13.12
C SER A 829 -0.02 -19.34 11.70
N CYS A 830 -0.12 -20.67 11.55
CA CYS A 830 -0.36 -21.32 10.27
C CYS A 830 -1.73 -20.94 9.70
N ALA A 831 -2.79 -21.05 10.52
CA ALA A 831 -4.15 -20.69 10.13
C ALA A 831 -4.26 -19.22 9.71
N LYS A 832 -3.65 -18.30 10.48
CA LYS A 832 -3.59 -16.88 10.13
C LYS A 832 -2.95 -16.66 8.76
N SER A 833 -1.79 -17.28 8.50
CA SER A 833 -1.11 -17.18 7.21
C SER A 833 -1.96 -17.71 6.06
N ILE A 834 -2.64 -18.85 6.25
CA ILE A 834 -3.54 -19.43 5.25
C ILE A 834 -4.72 -18.48 4.97
N VAL A 835 -5.44 -18.02 5.99
CA VAL A 835 -6.61 -17.14 5.82
C VAL A 835 -6.20 -15.83 5.13
N ASP A 836 -5.10 -15.20 5.54
CA ASP A 836 -4.65 -13.96 4.93
C ASP A 836 -4.22 -14.17 3.46
N SER A 837 -3.60 -15.30 3.13
CA SER A 837 -3.21 -15.64 1.76
C SER A 837 -4.43 -15.95 0.87
N VAL A 838 -5.43 -16.64 1.41
CA VAL A 838 -6.71 -16.88 0.71
C VAL A 838 -7.39 -15.56 0.40
N ARG A 839 -7.43 -14.61 1.34
CA ARG A 839 -7.98 -13.26 1.12
C ARG A 839 -7.26 -12.52 0.00
N ARG A 840 -5.92 -12.62 -0.07
CA ARG A 840 -5.08 -12.10 -1.16
C ARG A 840 -5.26 -12.82 -2.50
N GLY A 841 -5.90 -13.99 -2.51
CA GLY A 841 -6.09 -14.81 -3.70
C GLY A 841 -4.82 -15.52 -4.15
N GLU A 842 -3.93 -15.84 -3.21
CA GLU A 842 -2.72 -16.62 -3.51
C GLU A 842 -3.06 -18.05 -3.93
N ARG A 843 -2.30 -18.59 -4.90
CA ARG A 843 -2.50 -19.96 -5.38
C ARG A 843 -1.92 -21.01 -4.42
N TYR A 844 -0.83 -20.67 -3.74
CA TYR A 844 -0.11 -21.57 -2.82
C TYR A 844 0.26 -20.90 -1.53
N VAL A 845 0.16 -21.65 -0.43
CA VAL A 845 0.64 -21.23 0.89
C VAL A 845 1.48 -22.36 1.46
N THR A 846 2.73 -22.08 1.86
CA THR A 846 3.61 -23.09 2.46
C THR A 846 4.13 -22.52 3.77
N GLU A 847 3.81 -23.18 4.86
CA GLU A 847 4.23 -22.77 6.20
C GLU A 847 4.77 -23.96 6.99
N PRO A 848 5.89 -23.82 7.72
CA PRO A 848 6.77 -22.64 7.75
C PRO A 848 7.44 -22.35 6.39
N LYS A 849 7.66 -21.08 6.05
CA LYS A 849 8.24 -20.67 4.75
C LYS A 849 9.57 -21.34 4.38
N TRP A 850 10.38 -21.74 5.37
CA TRP A 850 11.67 -22.40 5.13
C TRP A 850 11.54 -23.76 4.43
N TYR A 851 10.37 -24.41 4.48
CA TYR A 851 10.11 -25.64 3.71
C TYR A 851 10.25 -25.47 2.20
N ARG A 852 10.08 -24.24 1.68
CA ARG A 852 10.26 -23.96 0.25
C ARG A 852 11.68 -24.27 -0.23
N VAL A 853 12.68 -24.15 0.64
CA VAL A 853 14.07 -24.52 0.33
C VAL A 853 14.17 -26.02 0.07
N PHE A 854 13.54 -26.84 0.92
CA PHE A 854 13.52 -28.28 0.73
C PHE A 854 12.77 -28.69 -0.54
N PHE A 855 11.70 -27.98 -0.93
CA PHE A 855 11.02 -28.25 -2.21
C PHE A 855 11.94 -27.99 -3.41
N MET A 856 12.75 -26.93 -3.35
CA MET A 856 13.77 -26.66 -4.37
C MET A 856 14.84 -27.76 -4.37
N LEU A 857 15.34 -28.17 -3.19
CA LEU A 857 16.31 -29.26 -3.09
C LEU A 857 15.76 -30.58 -3.63
N GLN A 858 14.52 -30.94 -3.31
CA GLN A 858 13.87 -32.12 -3.86
C GLN A 858 13.74 -32.07 -5.39
N THR A 859 13.55 -30.88 -5.95
CA THR A 859 13.41 -30.69 -7.40
C THR A 859 14.77 -30.69 -8.13
N LEU A 860 15.81 -30.15 -7.48
CA LEU A 860 17.12 -29.91 -8.10
C LEU A 860 18.15 -31.01 -7.78
N CYS A 861 18.08 -31.59 -6.59
CA CYS A 861 19.01 -32.58 -6.05
C CYS A 861 18.23 -33.65 -5.25
N PRO A 862 17.34 -34.43 -5.88
CA PRO A 862 16.55 -35.45 -5.18
C PRO A 862 17.44 -36.48 -4.45
N GLU A 863 18.61 -36.81 -5.00
CA GLU A 863 19.58 -37.74 -4.42
C GLU A 863 20.10 -37.23 -3.07
N PHE A 864 20.19 -35.92 -2.87
CA PHE A 864 20.58 -35.34 -1.58
C PHE A 864 19.50 -35.55 -0.51
N ILE A 865 18.22 -35.41 -0.90
CA ILE A 865 17.10 -35.67 0.02
C ILE A 865 16.99 -37.16 0.33
N GLU A 866 17.21 -38.04 -0.64
CA GLU A 866 17.30 -39.49 -0.43
C GLU A 866 18.47 -39.86 0.49
N TRP A 867 19.66 -39.30 0.25
CA TRP A 867 20.81 -39.47 1.13
C TRP A 867 20.51 -39.00 2.55
N TYR A 868 19.84 -37.85 2.71
CA TYR A 868 19.40 -37.34 4.00
C TYR A 868 18.45 -38.35 4.68
N TYR A 869 17.46 -38.88 3.97
CA TYR A 869 16.56 -39.88 4.53
C TYR A 869 17.29 -41.18 4.91
N HIS A 870 18.18 -41.70 4.07
CA HIS A 870 18.98 -42.88 4.41
C HIS A 870 19.86 -42.65 5.64
N THR A 871 20.52 -41.49 5.71
CA THR A 871 21.49 -41.15 6.75
C THR A 871 20.83 -40.88 8.10
N PHE A 872 19.61 -40.34 8.13
CA PHE A 872 18.96 -39.95 9.39
C PHE A 872 17.79 -40.87 9.81
N TYR A 873 17.13 -41.57 8.88
CA TYR A 873 16.00 -42.46 9.20
C TYR A 873 16.36 -43.96 9.24
N PHE A 874 17.42 -44.42 8.56
CA PHE A 874 17.74 -45.86 8.45
C PHE A 874 19.09 -46.31 9.05
N THR A 875 20.04 -45.41 9.29
CA THR A 875 21.38 -45.74 9.85
C THR A 875 21.36 -46.34 11.27
N LYS A 876 20.29 -46.16 12.06
CA LYS A 876 20.16 -46.78 13.40
C LYS A 876 19.73 -48.25 13.41
N ARG A 877 19.40 -48.86 12.26
CA ARG A 877 18.94 -50.27 12.19
C ARG A 877 20.05 -51.26 11.87
N ARG A 878 21.23 -50.80 11.43
CA ARG A 878 22.32 -51.70 10.99
C ARG A 878 23.23 -52.21 12.13
N THR A 879 23.07 -51.71 13.36
CA THR A 879 23.91 -52.12 14.50
C THR A 879 23.25 -53.13 15.45
N SER A 880 22.08 -53.70 15.12
CA SER A 880 21.36 -54.63 16.02
C SER A 880 21.19 -56.05 15.49
N HIS A 881 21.99 -56.49 14.50
CA HIS A 881 21.98 -57.89 14.03
C HIS A 881 23.24 -58.71 14.34
N HIS A 882 24.16 -58.19 15.15
CA HIS A 882 25.31 -58.94 15.65
C HIS A 882 25.53 -58.70 17.15
N SER A 883 24.74 -59.40 17.97
CA SER A 883 25.13 -59.92 19.30
C SER A 883 23.87 -60.33 20.05
N HIS A 884 23.68 -61.64 20.26
CA HIS A 884 23.30 -62.26 21.53
C HIS A 884 22.89 -63.71 21.30
N SER A 885 23.91 -64.57 21.20
CA SER A 885 23.92 -65.80 22.00
C SER A 885 24.36 -65.45 23.43
N GLU A 886 23.86 -66.21 24.39
CA GLU A 886 24.28 -66.31 25.80
C GLU A 886 23.57 -65.46 26.87
N SER A 887 22.83 -66.21 27.71
CA SER A 887 22.76 -66.16 29.19
C SER A 887 21.88 -65.06 29.83
N GLN A 888 20.67 -65.38 30.31
CA GLN A 888 20.30 -65.96 31.63
C GLN A 888 20.64 -65.12 32.88
N MET A 889 19.57 -64.93 33.66
CA MET A 889 19.47 -64.57 35.09
C MET A 889 19.96 -63.19 35.55
N ILE A 890 19.01 -62.38 36.07
CA ILE A 890 18.89 -62.05 37.51
C ILE A 890 17.49 -61.46 37.73
N ALA A 891 16.75 -62.08 38.65
CA ALA A 891 15.50 -61.57 39.22
C ALA A 891 15.83 -60.60 40.38
N SER A 892 14.96 -59.62 40.65
CA SER A 892 14.21 -59.48 41.92
C SER A 892 13.88 -58.02 42.38
N ILE A 893 12.58 -57.67 42.34
CA ILE A 893 11.71 -56.98 43.36
C ILE A 893 12.07 -55.50 43.75
N PRO A 894 11.22 -54.70 44.48
CA PRO A 894 10.39 -53.61 43.94
C PRO A 894 10.61 -52.21 44.60
N PHE A 895 9.90 -51.19 44.10
CA PHE A 895 9.80 -49.83 44.66
C PHE A 895 9.29 -49.77 46.10
N PRO A 896 9.74 -48.79 46.92
CA PRO A 896 8.98 -48.28 48.05
C PRO A 896 8.27 -46.95 47.71
N SER A 897 7.01 -46.90 48.10
CA SER A 897 6.14 -45.74 48.22
C SER A 897 6.54 -44.81 49.37
N SER A 898 6.40 -43.50 49.20
CA SER A 898 6.14 -42.58 50.31
C SER A 898 5.35 -41.35 49.84
N GLN A 899 4.10 -41.29 50.26
CA GLN A 899 3.30 -40.07 50.42
C GLN A 899 3.68 -39.34 51.72
N THR A 900 3.20 -38.09 51.83
CA THR A 900 3.18 -37.13 52.96
C THR A 900 4.36 -36.16 53.00
N LYS A 901 4.21 -34.83 53.19
CA LYS A 901 3.09 -34.00 53.67
C LYS A 901 3.35 -32.50 53.31
N ALA A 902 2.26 -31.73 53.38
CA ALA A 902 2.08 -30.26 53.40
C ALA A 902 3.30 -29.36 53.72
N ASP A 903 3.49 -28.28 52.96
CA ASP A 903 2.91 -26.94 53.19
C ASP A 903 2.77 -26.18 51.85
#